data_AF-A0AA96ZX63-F1
#
_entry.id   AF-A0AA96ZX63-F1
#
_cell.length_a   1.000
_cell.length_b   1.000
_cell.length_c   1.000
_cell.angle_alpha   90.00
_cell.angle_beta   90.00
_cell.angle_gamma   90.00
#
_symmetry.space_group_name_H-M   'P 1'
#
loop_
_entity.id
_entity.type
_entity.pdbx_description
1 polymer ?
#
loop_
_entity_poly.entity_id
_entity_poly.type
_entity_poly.pdbx_seq_one_letter_code
_entity_poly.pdbx_strand_id
1 'polypeptide(L)'
;MISRRVQQIPKRISAIKFGLLSPKEIRNMSATNVITADTYDEDGFPIEMGLMDTRLGVIDPGLKCKTCHSKAGECPGHFGHIELVVPVIHVGFNKTIRKLLRSICCNCSRLLLNDAQKEDYLAQLAAVIDIGHMPDDLINEVYKEAAKVKKCPYCDMEQNDIKFEKPTEYIENGERLTPTEIRDRFENVPDEDIRVIGMDPENARPEWMILTVLPVPPVTVRPSITLESGQRSEDDLTHKLVDIIRINQRFQENRDAGAPQLIIEDLWELLQYHVTTFFDNSVSGIPPARHRSGRPLKTLSQRLKGKEGRFRGSLSGKRVNFSARTVISPDPDLSINEVGVPLPIALILTIPEHVTERNIDFLKEHIRRGPVNYPGANYVIRSDGGRIKITDINVEDLCEKLEYGWIVERHLRDGDVVLFNRQPSLHKMSIMAHSVKVLDGKTFRMNPAVCPPYNADFDGDEMNMHVLQTEEARAEAKILLQVQENILSPRFGGPIVGGIHDHISGMFLLTRKDNPVTGRINKDDALDLLRKTDIRELPAPAGVDENGEEFWTGKQIFSQILPEGLNISFSSNVGTKVMEEDLKNDAYVVIEDGELIAGTIDETAMGAFKAQILDTIIKEYGTTRGAQFVDDVTKLAIRAVMRTGLSFGIADEDIPEEAKIQIDMVLTTAEDEVQKLIQAYKDEELEPLPGRTLDETIEMRIMQELGRARDKSGKIADAHMGLENPAAMMARSGARGSILNITQMAACVGQQAVRGARINRGYRGRTLPHFERGDLGADAHGFVKSSYKSGLNPTEYFFHSIGGREGLVDTAVRTSQSGYLQRRLVSALQDLEVQTDYTVRDTRGVIVQFLYGEDGIDPTKSDFAKPEAIHRIFRNVTGKEV
;
A
#
# COMPACT_ATOMS: atom_id res chain seq x y z
N MET A 1 -30.94 36.73 -27.35
CA MET A 1 -29.97 36.97 -26.25
C MET A 1 -29.58 35.64 -25.64
N ILE A 2 -28.49 35.06 -26.14
CA ILE A 2 -27.94 33.78 -25.68
C ILE A 2 -27.09 34.10 -24.45
N SER A 3 -27.57 33.73 -23.26
CA SER A 3 -26.79 33.76 -22.03
C SER A 3 -25.68 32.71 -22.15
N ARG A 4 -24.54 33.10 -22.75
CA ARG A 4 -23.29 32.37 -22.61
C ARG A 4 -22.98 32.36 -21.11
N ARG A 5 -23.27 31.25 -20.43
CA ARG A 5 -22.59 30.89 -19.18
C ARG A 5 -21.11 30.91 -19.52
N VAL A 6 -20.43 32.00 -19.22
CA VAL A 6 -18.97 32.09 -19.22
C VAL A 6 -18.51 30.88 -18.42
N GLN A 7 -17.79 29.96 -19.06
CA GLN A 7 -17.03 28.92 -18.35
C GLN A 7 -16.21 29.69 -17.31
N GLN A 8 -16.63 29.66 -16.05
CA GLN A 8 -15.82 30.21 -14.97
C GLN A 8 -14.52 29.43 -15.01
N ILE A 9 -13.42 30.11 -15.34
CA ILE A 9 -12.10 29.52 -15.23
C ILE A 9 -12.00 29.03 -13.78
N PRO A 10 -11.85 27.72 -13.54
CA PRO A 10 -11.87 27.19 -12.19
C PRO A 10 -10.69 27.80 -11.44
N LYS A 11 -10.97 28.61 -10.41
CA LYS A 11 -9.94 29.14 -9.52
C LYS A 11 -9.34 27.96 -8.74
N ARG A 12 -8.01 27.88 -8.70
CA ARG A 12 -7.29 26.91 -7.88
C ARG A 12 -6.99 27.51 -6.51
N ILE A 13 -6.93 26.67 -5.48
CA ILE A 13 -6.53 27.10 -4.13
C ILE A 13 -5.01 27.23 -4.13
N SER A 14 -4.49 28.43 -3.88
CA SER A 14 -3.05 28.68 -3.77
C SER A 14 -2.50 28.32 -2.40
N ALA A 15 -3.21 28.69 -1.34
CA ALA A 15 -2.84 28.44 0.05
C ALA A 15 -4.08 28.40 0.95
N ILE A 16 -3.95 27.76 2.12
CA ILE A 16 -4.95 27.77 3.19
C ILE A 16 -4.30 28.38 4.42
N LYS A 17 -4.78 29.55 4.86
CA LYS A 17 -4.34 30.20 6.10
C LYS A 17 -5.24 29.73 7.23
N PHE A 18 -4.71 28.93 8.14
CA PHE A 18 -5.43 28.52 9.35
C PHE A 18 -5.38 29.63 10.41
N GLY A 19 -6.43 29.70 11.22
CA GLY A 19 -6.59 30.68 12.29
C GLY A 19 -7.64 30.24 13.30
N LEU A 20 -7.95 31.12 14.26
CA LEU A 20 -9.06 30.97 15.20
C LEU A 20 -10.23 31.83 14.71
N LEU A 21 -11.44 31.29 14.77
CA LEU A 21 -12.63 32.05 14.40
C LEU A 21 -12.96 33.07 15.49
N SER A 22 -12.99 34.34 15.14
CA SER A 22 -13.39 35.39 16.07
C SER A 22 -14.90 35.34 16.34
N PRO A 23 -15.38 35.82 17.50
CA PRO A 23 -16.81 35.94 17.78
C PRO A 23 -17.55 36.80 16.77
N LYS A 24 -16.88 37.79 16.15
CA LYS A 24 -17.46 38.64 15.11
C LYS A 24 -17.67 37.85 13.82
N GLU A 25 -16.67 37.09 13.39
CA GLU A 25 -16.77 36.23 12.21
C GLU A 25 -17.83 35.15 12.38
N ILE A 26 -17.91 34.51 13.54
CA ILE A 26 -18.93 33.48 13.83
C ILE A 26 -20.35 34.05 13.69
N ARG A 27 -20.59 35.27 14.18
CA ARG A 27 -21.89 35.93 14.02
C ARG A 27 -22.15 36.32 12.56
N ASN A 28 -21.15 36.84 11.85
CA ASN A 28 -21.27 37.25 10.44
C ASN A 28 -21.50 36.06 9.49
N MET A 29 -20.89 34.90 9.75
CA MET A 29 -21.07 33.69 8.95
C MET A 29 -22.38 32.95 9.25
N SER A 30 -23.06 33.32 10.34
CA SER A 30 -24.24 32.62 10.83
C SER A 30 -25.51 33.06 10.11
N ALA A 31 -26.28 32.10 9.62
CA ALA A 31 -27.56 32.34 8.97
C ALA A 31 -28.69 32.61 9.99
N THR A 32 -28.60 32.07 11.21
CA THR A 32 -29.58 32.30 12.26
C THR A 32 -28.98 32.04 13.65
N ASN A 33 -29.50 32.76 14.65
CA ASN A 33 -29.26 32.45 16.06
C ASN A 33 -30.12 31.24 16.43
N VAL A 34 -29.52 30.25 17.10
CA VAL A 34 -30.20 29.04 17.55
C VAL A 34 -30.50 29.17 19.04
N ILE A 35 -31.78 29.23 19.37
CA ILE A 35 -32.26 29.51 20.72
C ILE A 35 -32.99 28.29 21.28
N THR A 36 -33.79 27.58 20.48
CA THR A 36 -34.63 26.48 20.97
C THR A 36 -33.88 25.14 20.91
N ALA A 37 -34.03 24.34 21.96
CA ALA A 37 -33.43 23.01 22.06
C ALA A 37 -34.23 21.94 21.32
N ASP A 38 -35.51 22.20 21.02
CA ASP A 38 -36.38 21.27 20.30
C ASP A 38 -36.08 21.30 18.78
N THR A 39 -36.23 20.15 18.13
CA THR A 39 -35.80 19.95 16.73
C THR A 39 -36.97 20.03 15.75
N TYR A 40 -38.07 19.34 16.04
CA TYR A 40 -39.28 19.28 15.21
C TYR A 40 -40.52 19.54 16.06
N ASP A 41 -41.56 20.10 15.43
CA ASP A 41 -42.88 20.23 16.02
C ASP A 41 -43.67 18.90 16.00
N GLU A 42 -44.89 18.92 16.54
CA GLU A 42 -45.77 17.74 16.60
C GLU A 42 -46.17 17.21 15.22
N ASP A 43 -46.15 18.06 14.19
CA ASP A 43 -46.44 17.72 12.79
C ASP A 43 -45.20 17.21 12.03
N GLY A 44 -44.04 17.18 12.69
CA GLY A 44 -42.77 16.70 12.12
C GLY A 44 -42.05 17.72 11.24
N PHE A 45 -42.42 19.01 11.29
CA PHE A 45 -41.74 20.10 10.61
C PHE A 45 -40.62 20.69 11.48
N PRO A 46 -39.52 21.17 10.89
CA PRO A 46 -38.44 21.79 11.66
C PRO A 46 -38.87 23.11 12.30
N ILE A 47 -38.52 23.30 13.57
CA ILE A 47 -38.86 24.51 14.34
C ILE A 47 -37.95 25.68 13.94
N GLU A 48 -38.52 26.89 13.84
CA GLU A 48 -37.75 28.12 13.61
C GLU A 48 -36.85 28.46 14.81
N MET A 49 -35.64 28.97 14.54
CA MET A 49 -34.60 29.22 15.54
C MET A 49 -34.18 27.97 16.35
N GLY A 50 -34.54 26.77 15.88
CA GLY A 50 -34.12 25.48 16.44
C GLY A 50 -32.92 24.87 15.72
N LEU A 51 -32.47 23.72 16.19
CA LEU A 51 -31.28 23.04 15.65
C LEU A 51 -31.44 22.46 14.24
N MET A 52 -32.68 22.35 13.77
CA MET A 52 -33.04 21.86 12.42
C MET A 52 -33.65 22.96 11.54
N ASP A 53 -33.49 24.25 11.92
CA ASP A 53 -34.02 25.37 11.14
C ASP A 53 -33.58 25.28 9.66
N THR A 54 -34.55 25.39 8.76
CA THR A 54 -34.36 25.40 7.30
C THR A 54 -33.39 26.47 6.78
N ARG A 55 -33.05 27.49 7.57
CA ARG A 55 -31.98 28.46 7.29
C ARG A 55 -30.59 27.84 7.38
N LEU A 56 -30.40 26.79 8.20
CA LEU A 56 -29.14 26.07 8.38
C LEU A 56 -28.88 25.01 7.30
N GLY A 57 -29.88 24.74 6.45
CA GLY A 57 -29.81 23.78 5.36
C GLY A 57 -31.03 22.86 5.34
N VAL A 58 -31.15 22.04 4.29
CA VAL A 58 -32.23 21.07 4.13
C VAL A 58 -31.68 19.71 3.73
N ILE A 59 -32.24 18.65 4.31
CA ILE A 59 -31.92 17.25 4.01
C ILE A 59 -33.12 16.51 3.43
N ASP A 60 -34.35 16.94 3.76
CA ASP A 60 -35.57 16.34 3.24
C ASP A 60 -35.83 16.80 1.79
N PRO A 61 -36.08 15.89 0.82
CA PRO A 61 -36.24 16.23 -0.60
C PRO A 61 -37.38 17.21 -0.92
N GLY A 62 -38.40 17.28 -0.06
CA GLY A 62 -39.55 18.17 -0.21
C GLY A 62 -39.32 19.61 0.25
N LEU A 63 -38.22 19.88 0.96
CA LEU A 63 -37.94 21.19 1.54
C LEU A 63 -36.93 21.98 0.70
N LYS A 64 -37.04 23.31 0.75
CA LYS A 64 -36.06 24.24 0.20
C LYS A 64 -35.41 25.03 1.30
N CYS A 65 -34.11 25.28 1.18
CA CYS A 65 -33.39 26.08 2.16
C CYS A 65 -33.90 27.53 2.15
N LYS A 66 -34.16 28.11 3.34
CA LYS A 66 -34.56 29.52 3.45
C LYS A 66 -33.41 30.50 3.14
N THR A 67 -32.15 30.04 3.19
CA THR A 67 -30.95 30.88 3.01
C THR A 67 -30.45 30.88 1.56
N CYS A 68 -30.29 29.71 0.93
CA CYS A 68 -29.80 29.61 -0.46
C CYS A 68 -30.87 29.18 -1.49
N HIS A 69 -32.10 28.88 -1.05
CA HIS A 69 -33.22 28.44 -1.90
C HIS A 69 -32.98 27.16 -2.72
N SER A 70 -31.87 26.47 -2.48
CA SER A 70 -31.51 25.20 -3.13
C SER A 70 -32.26 24.03 -2.48
N LYS A 71 -32.42 22.95 -3.26
CA LYS A 71 -33.01 21.70 -2.79
C LYS A 71 -32.01 20.86 -2.00
N ALA A 72 -32.49 19.80 -1.34
CA ALA A 72 -31.62 18.77 -0.76
C ALA A 72 -30.68 18.19 -1.83
N GLY A 73 -29.39 18.08 -1.52
CA GLY A 73 -28.34 17.61 -2.44
C GLY A 73 -27.56 18.72 -3.15
N GLU A 74 -28.18 19.88 -3.39
CA GLU A 74 -27.52 21.06 -3.98
C GLU A 74 -27.13 22.09 -2.92
N CYS A 75 -27.87 22.15 -1.80
CA CYS A 75 -27.59 23.04 -0.69
C CYS A 75 -26.26 22.68 0.00
N PRO A 76 -25.27 23.59 0.07
CA PRO A 76 -24.00 23.32 0.74
C PRO A 76 -24.13 23.26 2.28
N GLY A 77 -25.24 23.77 2.82
CA GLY A 77 -25.44 23.97 4.26
C GLY A 77 -24.95 25.34 4.73
N HIS A 78 -25.52 25.82 5.83
CA HIS A 78 -25.22 27.14 6.40
C HIS A 78 -25.04 27.04 7.91
N PHE A 79 -24.06 27.77 8.45
CA PHE A 79 -23.78 27.75 9.87
C PHE A 79 -24.84 28.52 10.66
N GLY A 80 -25.07 28.08 11.89
CA GLY A 80 -25.80 28.81 12.92
C GLY A 80 -24.82 29.29 13.99
N HIS A 81 -25.33 30.00 15.00
CA HIS A 81 -24.55 30.30 16.21
C HIS A 81 -25.42 30.19 17.46
N ILE A 82 -24.77 29.92 18.59
CA ILE A 82 -25.33 30.01 19.94
C ILE A 82 -24.52 31.05 20.69
N GLU A 83 -25.21 32.03 21.27
CA GLU A 83 -24.60 33.01 22.17
C GLU A 83 -24.41 32.37 23.56
N LEU A 84 -23.16 32.24 24.00
CA LEU A 84 -22.88 31.68 25.33
C LEU A 84 -23.08 32.77 26.38
N VAL A 85 -23.84 32.47 27.43
CA VAL A 85 -24.18 33.44 28.47
C VAL A 85 -22.95 33.84 29.30
N VAL A 86 -21.97 32.94 29.36
CA VAL A 86 -20.68 33.10 30.03
C VAL A 86 -19.55 32.51 29.18
N PRO A 87 -18.32 33.03 29.27
CA PRO A 87 -17.20 32.52 28.49
C PRO A 87 -16.83 31.08 28.88
N VAL A 88 -16.46 30.28 27.87
CA VAL A 88 -16.12 28.85 28.04
C VAL A 88 -14.74 28.57 27.48
N ILE A 89 -13.90 27.84 28.22
CA ILE A 89 -12.54 27.53 27.80
C ILE A 89 -12.57 26.44 26.72
N HIS A 90 -11.94 26.68 25.56
CA HIS A 90 -11.83 25.65 24.53
C HIS A 90 -10.74 24.61 24.89
N VAL A 91 -11.17 23.38 25.16
CA VAL A 91 -10.31 22.27 25.64
C VAL A 91 -9.08 22.00 24.77
N GLY A 92 -9.19 22.23 23.45
CA GLY A 92 -8.08 22.02 22.51
C GLY A 92 -6.85 22.89 22.77
N PHE A 93 -7.02 24.03 23.45
CA PHE A 93 -5.96 25.01 23.67
C PHE A 93 -5.41 25.04 25.10
N ASN A 94 -5.79 24.10 25.97
CA ASN A 94 -5.40 24.14 27.39
C ASN A 94 -3.88 24.25 27.62
N LYS A 95 -3.07 23.55 26.80
CA LYS A 95 -1.61 23.64 26.88
C LYS A 95 -1.10 25.04 26.49
N THR A 96 -1.70 25.65 25.47
CA THR A 96 -1.33 26.97 24.96
C THR A 96 -1.77 28.07 25.91
N ILE A 97 -3.00 28.01 26.42
CA ILE A 97 -3.52 28.91 27.46
C ILE A 97 -2.61 28.89 28.70
N ARG A 98 -2.20 27.70 29.16
CA ARG A 98 -1.26 27.57 30.29
C ARG A 98 0.10 28.24 30.00
N LYS A 99 0.66 28.04 28.81
CA LYS A 99 1.94 28.66 28.42
C LYS A 99 1.81 30.18 28.41
N LEU A 100 0.74 30.69 27.79
CA LEU A 100 0.43 32.12 27.68
C LEU A 100 0.27 32.79 29.04
N LEU A 101 -0.57 32.23 29.90
CA LEU A 101 -0.80 32.77 31.26
C LEU A 101 0.50 32.88 32.06
N ARG A 102 1.45 31.96 31.88
CA ARG A 102 2.77 31.99 32.56
C ARG A 102 3.77 32.95 31.94
N SER A 103 3.55 33.38 30.70
CA SER A 103 4.47 34.26 29.96
C SER A 103 4.05 35.73 29.96
N ILE A 104 2.81 36.04 30.29
CA ILE A 104 2.29 37.41 30.35
C ILE A 104 2.19 37.90 31.79
N CYS A 105 2.25 39.22 31.99
CA CYS A 105 2.06 39.82 33.30
C CYS A 105 0.60 39.70 33.78
N CYS A 106 0.39 39.28 35.03
CA CYS A 106 -0.94 39.19 35.66
C CYS A 106 -1.72 40.52 35.72
N ASN A 107 -1.02 41.67 35.68
CA ASN A 107 -1.63 43.00 35.77
C ASN A 107 -1.66 43.73 34.41
N CYS A 108 -0.49 43.94 33.79
CA CYS A 108 -0.41 44.72 32.54
C CYS A 108 -0.57 43.89 31.26
N SER A 109 -0.68 42.56 31.35
CA SER A 109 -0.83 41.62 30.23
C SER A 109 0.26 41.66 29.14
N ARG A 110 1.32 42.46 29.33
CA ARG A 110 2.51 42.46 28.46
C ARG A 110 3.30 41.16 28.63
N LEU A 111 3.95 40.73 27.56
CA LEU A 111 4.90 39.63 27.57
C LEU A 111 6.07 39.97 28.50
N LEU A 112 6.45 39.03 29.37
CA LEU A 112 7.50 39.18 30.38
C LEU A 112 8.92 39.10 29.79
N LEU A 113 9.17 39.87 28.73
CA LEU A 113 10.47 40.04 28.08
C LEU A 113 10.74 41.53 27.85
N ASN A 114 12.02 41.90 27.80
CA ASN A 114 12.43 43.27 27.47
C ASN A 114 12.33 43.51 25.95
N ASP A 115 12.16 44.76 25.54
CA ASP A 115 11.99 45.11 24.11
C ASP A 115 13.17 44.65 23.24
N ALA A 116 14.42 44.76 23.73
CA ALA A 116 15.60 44.26 23.01
C ALA A 116 15.56 42.74 22.77
N GLN A 117 14.99 41.97 23.70
CA GLN A 117 14.84 40.52 23.54
C GLN A 117 13.73 40.21 22.53
N LYS A 118 12.65 40.98 22.53
CA LYS A 118 11.54 40.82 21.57
C LYS A 118 12.01 41.04 20.14
N GLU A 119 12.78 42.10 19.90
CA GLU A 119 13.34 42.41 18.58
C GLU A 119 14.27 41.29 18.08
N ASP A 120 15.14 40.78 18.94
CA ASP A 120 16.04 39.66 18.61
C ASP A 120 15.25 38.39 18.25
N TYR A 121 14.26 38.01 19.06
CA TYR A 121 13.43 36.84 18.76
C TYR A 121 12.63 37.01 17.47
N LEU A 122 12.10 38.21 17.17
CA LEU A 122 11.39 38.46 15.91
C LEU A 122 12.32 38.31 14.69
N ALA A 123 13.56 38.81 14.77
CA ALA A 123 14.55 38.65 13.71
C ALA A 123 14.91 37.17 13.49
N GLN A 124 15.09 36.41 14.57
CA GLN A 124 15.37 34.98 14.50
C GLN A 124 14.19 34.18 13.93
N LEU A 125 12.95 34.50 14.33
CA LEU A 125 11.74 33.87 13.80
C LEU A 125 11.63 34.10 12.28
N ALA A 126 11.87 35.33 11.81
CA ALA A 126 11.86 35.65 10.40
C ALA A 126 12.91 34.86 9.61
N ALA A 127 14.14 34.77 10.13
CA ALA A 127 15.23 34.02 9.49
C ALA A 127 14.92 32.51 9.39
N VAL A 128 14.37 31.91 10.44
CA VAL A 128 14.01 30.47 10.44
C VAL A 128 12.91 30.17 9.40
N ILE A 129 11.92 31.05 9.30
CA ILE A 129 10.82 30.92 8.32
C ILE A 129 11.35 31.09 6.89
N ASP A 130 12.25 32.03 6.65
CA ASP A 130 12.85 32.28 5.33
C ASP A 130 13.65 31.07 4.82
N ILE A 131 14.31 30.33 5.72
CA ILE A 131 15.03 29.09 5.40
C ILE A 131 14.06 27.89 5.26
N GLY A 132 12.76 28.06 5.55
CA GLY A 132 11.75 27.01 5.42
C GLY A 132 11.65 26.05 6.61
N HIS A 133 12.29 26.37 7.74
CA HIS A 133 12.21 25.59 8.97
C HIS A 133 11.01 26.01 9.85
N MET A 134 10.52 25.08 10.67
CA MET A 134 9.43 25.37 11.61
C MET A 134 9.98 26.08 12.86
N PRO A 135 9.40 27.22 13.28
CA PRO A 135 9.89 28.02 14.41
C PRO A 135 9.52 27.48 15.81
N ASP A 136 8.95 26.28 15.91
CA ASP A 136 8.37 25.74 17.15
C ASP A 136 9.36 25.70 18.32
N ASP A 137 10.62 25.36 18.09
CA ASP A 137 11.64 25.29 19.13
C ASP A 137 11.96 26.67 19.71
N LEU A 138 12.07 27.68 18.84
CA LEU A 138 12.31 29.06 19.22
C LEU A 138 11.11 29.65 19.97
N ILE A 139 9.88 29.40 19.49
CA ILE A 139 8.66 29.83 20.19
C ILE A 139 8.60 29.20 21.60
N ASN A 140 8.95 27.92 21.73
CA ASN A 140 9.00 27.25 23.03
C ASN A 140 10.08 27.84 23.96
N GLU A 141 11.18 28.35 23.41
CA GLU A 141 12.20 29.08 24.15
C GLU A 141 11.70 30.43 24.66
N VAL A 142 11.01 31.20 23.82
CA VAL A 142 10.33 32.45 24.21
C VAL A 142 9.42 32.23 25.43
N TYR A 143 8.56 31.20 25.37
CA TYR A 143 7.69 30.85 26.51
C TYR A 143 8.47 30.46 27.78
N LYS A 144 9.63 29.80 27.64
CA LYS A 144 10.46 29.40 28.79
C LYS A 144 11.16 30.59 29.43
N GLU A 145 11.73 31.49 28.62
CA GLU A 145 12.42 32.67 29.14
C GLU A 145 11.44 33.64 29.80
N ALA A 146 10.30 33.91 29.17
CA ALA A 146 9.25 34.75 29.75
C ALA A 146 8.75 34.19 31.10
N ALA A 147 8.57 32.86 31.19
CA ALA A 147 8.10 32.21 32.43
C ALA A 147 9.12 32.18 33.58
N LYS A 148 10.41 32.52 33.36
CA LYS A 148 11.42 32.64 34.42
C LYS A 148 11.36 33.99 35.14
N VAL A 149 10.77 34.99 34.50
CA VAL A 149 10.75 36.37 34.99
C VAL A 149 9.73 36.50 36.12
N LYS A 150 10.23 36.70 37.35
CA LYS A 150 9.39 36.83 38.56
C LYS A 150 8.83 38.23 38.78
N LYS A 151 9.44 39.26 38.19
CA LYS A 151 9.02 40.66 38.35
C LYS A 151 8.84 41.28 36.97
N CYS A 152 7.68 41.87 36.72
CA CYS A 152 7.34 42.42 35.41
C CYS A 152 8.28 43.59 35.03
N PRO A 153 8.90 43.60 33.83
CA PRO A 153 9.75 44.70 33.38
C PRO A 153 9.02 46.04 33.17
N TYR A 154 7.69 46.02 33.00
CA TYR A 154 6.90 47.19 32.60
C TYR A 154 6.13 47.83 33.75
N CYS A 155 5.59 47.03 34.67
CA CYS A 155 4.77 47.52 35.78
C CYS A 155 5.28 47.09 37.16
N ASP A 156 6.46 46.49 37.25
CA ASP A 156 7.11 46.06 38.49
C ASP A 156 6.32 45.07 39.37
N MET A 157 5.23 44.50 38.85
CA MET A 157 4.39 43.55 39.57
C MET A 157 5.06 42.17 39.71
N GLU A 158 5.03 41.59 40.90
CA GLU A 158 5.45 40.21 41.14
C GLU A 158 4.50 39.21 40.47
N GLN A 159 5.08 38.20 39.83
CA GLN A 159 4.36 37.18 39.10
C GLN A 159 4.13 35.95 39.98
N ASN A 160 2.89 35.47 39.96
CA ASN A 160 2.46 34.31 40.72
C ASN A 160 2.65 33.03 39.88
N ASP A 161 2.86 31.89 40.55
CA ASP A 161 2.92 30.61 39.85
C ASP A 161 1.51 30.14 39.47
N ILE A 162 1.38 29.60 38.26
CA ILE A 162 0.09 29.16 37.70
C ILE A 162 0.10 27.64 37.61
N LYS A 163 -0.72 27.02 38.46
CA LYS A 163 -0.96 25.58 38.45
C LYS A 163 -2.09 25.27 37.48
N PHE A 164 -1.94 24.16 36.75
CA PHE A 164 -2.96 23.67 35.82
C PHE A 164 -3.43 22.30 36.30
N GLU A 165 -4.70 22.22 36.64
CA GLU A 165 -5.38 20.99 37.02
C GLU A 165 -6.28 20.54 35.88
N LYS A 166 -6.14 19.27 35.49
CA LYS A 166 -6.95 18.71 34.41
C LYS A 166 -8.38 18.53 34.91
N PRO A 167 -9.41 18.86 34.10
CA PRO A 167 -9.33 19.03 32.66
C PRO A 167 -9.17 20.48 32.14
N THR A 168 -9.68 21.49 32.85
CA THR A 168 -9.75 22.90 32.37
C THR A 168 -9.57 23.93 33.49
N GLU A 169 -8.85 23.59 34.56
CA GLU A 169 -8.73 24.46 35.74
C GLU A 169 -7.34 25.10 35.85
N TYR A 170 -7.33 26.40 36.15
CA TYR A 170 -6.13 27.21 36.31
C TYR A 170 -6.18 27.85 37.69
N ILE A 171 -5.14 27.65 38.49
CA ILE A 171 -5.07 28.12 39.88
C ILE A 171 -3.88 29.07 40.01
N GLU A 172 -4.16 30.27 40.52
CA GLU A 172 -3.17 31.31 40.82
C GLU A 172 -3.31 31.68 42.30
N ASN A 173 -2.22 31.63 43.07
CA ASN A 173 -2.22 31.90 44.53
C ASN A 173 -3.23 31.09 45.38
N GLY A 174 -3.65 29.93 44.89
CA GLY A 174 -4.63 29.08 45.59
C GLY A 174 -6.09 29.39 45.24
N GLU A 175 -6.34 30.39 44.41
CA GLU A 175 -7.67 30.73 43.88
C GLU A 175 -7.81 30.28 42.42
N ARG A 176 -9.02 29.87 42.03
CA ARG A 176 -9.33 29.41 40.67
C ARG A 176 -9.57 30.62 39.78
N LEU A 177 -8.81 30.72 38.69
CA LEU A 177 -9.03 31.73 37.67
C LEU A 177 -10.30 31.43 36.88
N THR A 178 -11.21 32.39 36.81
CA THR A 178 -12.43 32.26 36.01
C THR A 178 -12.12 32.46 34.52
N PRO A 179 -12.89 31.86 33.59
CA PRO A 179 -12.67 32.07 32.15
C PRO A 179 -12.78 33.55 31.74
N THR A 180 -13.60 34.32 32.44
CA THR A 180 -13.74 35.77 32.22
C THR A 180 -12.44 36.48 32.53
N GLU A 181 -11.83 36.22 33.69
CA GLU A 181 -10.53 36.81 34.07
C GLU A 181 -9.42 36.42 33.07
N ILE A 182 -9.38 35.15 32.65
CA ILE A 182 -8.40 34.68 31.66
C ILE A 182 -8.58 35.42 30.33
N ARG A 183 -9.84 35.59 29.89
CA ARG A 183 -10.16 36.29 28.65
C ARG A 183 -9.77 37.76 28.72
N ASP A 184 -10.07 38.43 29.83
CA ASP A 184 -9.77 39.85 30.01
C ASP A 184 -8.26 40.10 30.01
N ARG A 185 -7.45 39.20 30.59
CA ARG A 185 -5.98 39.25 30.46
C ARG A 185 -5.53 39.11 29.00
N PHE A 186 -6.11 38.17 28.27
CA PHE A 186 -5.75 37.92 26.86
C PHE A 186 -6.15 39.06 25.92
N GLU A 187 -7.29 39.72 26.17
CA GLU A 187 -7.77 40.86 25.37
C GLU A 187 -6.81 42.06 25.47
N ASN A 188 -6.14 42.23 26.60
CA ASN A 188 -5.18 43.31 26.86
C ASN A 188 -3.76 43.07 26.30
N VAL A 189 -3.49 41.91 25.68
CA VAL A 189 -2.16 41.63 25.10
C VAL A 189 -2.00 42.43 23.79
N PRO A 190 -0.92 43.24 23.64
CA PRO A 190 -0.69 44.01 22.42
C PRO A 190 -0.23 43.12 21.25
N ASP A 191 -0.57 43.51 20.02
CA ASP A 191 -0.29 42.71 18.81
C ASP A 191 1.22 42.45 18.57
N GLU A 192 2.08 43.36 19.02
CA GLU A 192 3.54 43.19 18.97
C GLU A 192 3.99 41.99 19.80
N ASP A 193 3.43 41.82 21.01
CA ASP A 193 3.75 40.70 21.90
C ASP A 193 3.19 39.38 21.34
N ILE A 194 2.03 39.44 20.67
CA ILE A 194 1.38 38.28 20.02
C ILE A 194 2.26 37.69 18.92
N ARG A 195 2.97 38.54 18.16
CA ARG A 195 3.91 38.07 17.13
C ARG A 195 5.11 37.35 17.74
N VAL A 196 5.65 37.84 18.85
CA VAL A 196 6.82 37.25 19.54
C VAL A 196 6.50 35.86 20.09
N ILE A 197 5.28 35.65 20.60
CA ILE A 197 4.83 34.33 21.09
C ILE A 197 4.43 33.35 19.97
N GLY A 198 4.64 33.73 18.71
CA GLY A 198 4.38 32.90 17.53
C GLY A 198 2.91 32.80 17.11
N MET A 199 2.10 33.82 17.41
CA MET A 199 0.70 33.91 17.00
C MET A 199 0.48 35.04 15.98
N ASP A 200 -0.57 34.92 15.17
CA ASP A 200 -0.97 35.95 14.20
C ASP A 200 -2.05 36.85 14.81
N PRO A 201 -1.79 38.14 15.09
CA PRO A 201 -2.78 39.04 15.68
C PRO A 201 -4.00 39.28 14.80
N GLU A 202 -3.90 39.10 13.48
CA GLU A 202 -5.05 39.28 12.58
C GLU A 202 -5.97 38.06 12.55
N ASN A 203 -5.41 36.85 12.73
CA ASN A 203 -6.12 35.59 12.44
C ASN A 203 -6.22 34.63 13.64
N ALA A 204 -5.51 34.88 14.74
CA ALA A 204 -5.46 33.97 15.89
C ALA A 204 -5.17 34.69 17.21
N ARG A 205 -6.03 35.66 17.58
CA ARG A 205 -5.91 36.36 18.86
C ARG A 205 -6.12 35.41 20.07
N PRO A 206 -5.34 35.55 21.16
CA PRO A 206 -5.41 34.64 22.30
C PRO A 206 -6.79 34.57 22.97
N GLU A 207 -7.51 35.68 23.06
CA GLU A 207 -8.83 35.75 23.69
C GLU A 207 -9.89 34.90 22.97
N TRP A 208 -9.68 34.58 21.68
CA TRP A 208 -10.60 33.71 20.92
C TRP A 208 -10.50 32.23 21.31
N MET A 209 -9.47 31.85 22.10
CA MET A 209 -9.42 30.52 22.72
C MET A 209 -10.46 30.37 23.86
N ILE A 210 -11.00 31.48 24.36
CA ILE A 210 -12.11 31.52 25.31
C ILE A 210 -13.39 31.87 24.54
N LEU A 211 -14.24 30.87 24.36
CA LEU A 211 -15.42 30.96 23.51
C LEU A 211 -16.49 31.83 24.16
N THR A 212 -16.98 32.82 23.42
CA THR A 212 -18.17 33.63 23.76
C THR A 212 -19.34 33.31 22.85
N VAL A 213 -19.06 32.80 21.65
CA VAL A 213 -20.05 32.39 20.66
C VAL A 213 -19.64 31.01 20.14
N LEU A 214 -20.58 30.08 20.11
CA LEU A 214 -20.35 28.73 19.60
C LEU A 214 -20.96 28.59 18.20
N PRO A 215 -20.18 28.27 17.15
CA PRO A 215 -20.74 28.02 15.82
C PRO A 215 -21.51 26.69 15.81
N VAL A 216 -22.74 26.73 15.30
CA VAL A 216 -23.58 25.54 15.11
C VAL A 216 -23.34 25.00 13.70
N PRO A 217 -22.88 23.74 13.56
CA PRO A 217 -22.64 23.16 12.24
C PRO A 217 -23.97 22.98 11.46
N PRO A 218 -23.92 23.12 10.13
CA PRO A 218 -25.07 22.97 9.25
C PRO A 218 -25.81 21.63 9.42
N VAL A 219 -27.09 21.62 9.04
CA VAL A 219 -27.91 20.39 9.05
C VAL A 219 -27.36 19.32 8.10
N THR A 220 -26.76 19.73 6.99
CA THR A 220 -26.11 18.81 6.02
C THR A 220 -24.95 18.00 6.62
N VAL A 221 -24.32 18.48 7.71
CA VAL A 221 -23.24 17.80 8.43
C VAL A 221 -23.79 16.93 9.58
N ARG A 222 -25.04 17.15 9.99
CA ARG A 222 -25.75 16.46 11.07
C ARG A 222 -27.05 15.82 10.57
N PRO A 223 -27.00 14.91 9.57
CA PRO A 223 -28.21 14.31 9.01
C PRO A 223 -28.90 13.42 10.06
N SER A 224 -30.23 13.49 10.12
CA SER A 224 -31.03 12.51 10.85
C SER A 224 -31.19 11.24 10.03
N ILE A 225 -31.22 10.09 10.70
CA ILE A 225 -31.44 8.78 10.06
C ILE A 225 -32.83 8.30 10.44
N THR A 226 -33.67 8.02 9.45
CA THR A 226 -34.94 7.32 9.67
C THR A 226 -34.68 5.84 9.84
N LEU A 227 -35.02 5.29 11.00
CA LEU A 227 -34.96 3.85 11.26
C LEU A 227 -36.11 3.14 10.52
N GLU A 228 -36.00 1.82 10.34
CA GLU A 228 -37.06 0.99 9.73
C GLU A 228 -38.40 1.08 10.47
N SER A 229 -38.37 1.41 11.76
CA SER A 229 -39.55 1.67 12.59
C SER A 229 -40.27 2.99 12.25
N GLY A 230 -39.75 3.78 11.30
CA GLY A 230 -40.24 5.12 10.96
C GLY A 230 -39.81 6.22 11.93
N GLN A 231 -39.14 5.88 13.05
CA GLN A 231 -38.63 6.86 14.00
C GLN A 231 -37.35 7.54 13.49
N ARG A 232 -37.23 8.85 13.68
CA ARG A 232 -36.01 9.61 13.40
C ARG A 232 -35.01 9.41 14.53
N SER A 233 -33.82 8.93 14.19
CA SER A 233 -32.64 8.95 15.05
C SER A 233 -31.81 10.19 14.73
N GLU A 234 -31.71 11.09 15.70
CA GLU A 234 -30.89 12.29 15.57
C GLU A 234 -29.40 11.98 15.61
N ASP A 235 -28.63 12.90 15.02
CA ASP A 235 -27.18 12.83 14.99
C ASP A 235 -26.54 13.09 16.37
N ASP A 236 -25.41 12.41 16.67
CA ASP A 236 -24.69 12.55 17.94
C ASP A 236 -24.29 14.01 18.26
N LEU A 237 -23.99 14.85 17.25
CA LEU A 237 -23.69 16.27 17.45
C LEU A 237 -24.95 17.06 17.78
N THR A 238 -26.08 16.75 17.15
CA THR A 238 -27.38 17.38 17.46
C THR A 238 -27.73 17.13 18.93
N HIS A 239 -27.63 15.89 19.40
CA HIS A 239 -27.90 15.56 20.80
C HIS A 239 -27.05 16.39 21.78
N LYS A 240 -25.77 16.61 21.45
CA LYS A 240 -24.88 17.39 22.32
C LYS A 240 -25.19 18.89 22.28
N LEU A 241 -25.57 19.43 21.11
CA LEU A 241 -26.00 20.81 20.97
C LEU A 241 -27.29 21.09 21.74
N VAL A 242 -28.23 20.14 21.76
CA VAL A 242 -29.45 20.22 22.59
C VAL A 242 -29.08 20.41 24.05
N ASP A 243 -28.14 19.61 24.57
CA ASP A 243 -27.71 19.73 25.96
C ASP A 243 -27.05 21.08 26.25
N ILE A 244 -26.22 21.60 25.32
CA ILE A 244 -25.56 22.91 25.44
C ILE A 244 -26.60 24.04 25.52
N ILE A 245 -27.62 24.03 24.64
CA ILE A 245 -28.66 25.06 24.64
C ILE A 245 -29.45 25.03 25.95
N ARG A 246 -29.86 23.83 26.41
CA ARG A 246 -30.61 23.67 27.66
C ARG A 246 -29.86 24.19 28.87
N ILE A 247 -28.58 23.86 29.01
CA ILE A 247 -27.78 24.33 30.15
C ILE A 247 -27.47 25.84 30.05
N ASN A 248 -27.26 26.37 28.85
CA ASN A 248 -27.04 27.79 28.63
C ASN A 248 -28.28 28.62 29.01
N GLN A 249 -29.48 28.18 28.61
CA GLN A 249 -30.74 28.80 29.02
C GLN A 249 -30.96 28.71 30.54
N ARG A 250 -30.78 27.52 31.11
CA ARG A 250 -30.92 27.31 32.56
C ARG A 250 -29.96 28.19 33.35
N PHE A 251 -28.72 28.34 32.88
CA PHE A 251 -27.74 29.23 33.48
C PHE A 251 -28.24 30.69 33.48
N GLN A 252 -28.74 31.17 32.33
CA GLN A 252 -29.27 32.52 32.20
C GLN A 252 -30.44 32.77 33.15
N GLU A 253 -31.43 31.87 33.17
CA GLU A 253 -32.62 31.98 34.03
C GLU A 253 -32.26 32.02 35.52
N ASN A 254 -31.32 31.18 35.97
CA ASN A 254 -30.92 31.14 37.38
C ASN A 254 -30.08 32.37 37.77
N ARG A 255 -29.23 32.87 36.88
CA ARG A 255 -28.46 34.09 37.11
C ARG A 255 -29.39 35.29 37.23
N ASP A 256 -30.34 35.43 36.30
CA ASP A 256 -31.27 36.56 36.25
C ASP A 256 -32.28 36.50 37.41
N ALA A 257 -32.58 35.31 37.94
CA ALA A 257 -33.37 35.11 39.16
C ALA A 257 -32.60 35.36 40.47
N GLY A 258 -31.30 35.67 40.41
CA GLY A 258 -30.47 35.93 41.59
C GLY A 258 -30.12 34.70 42.42
N ALA A 259 -29.92 33.54 41.78
CA ALA A 259 -29.55 32.31 42.46
C ALA A 259 -28.20 32.42 43.22
N PRO A 260 -28.01 31.65 44.31
CA PRO A 260 -26.73 31.57 45.03
C PRO A 260 -25.55 31.20 44.14
N GLN A 261 -24.38 31.77 44.45
CA GLN A 261 -23.13 31.61 43.69
C GLN A 261 -22.74 30.13 43.45
N LEU A 262 -22.91 29.26 44.46
CA LEU A 262 -22.65 27.82 44.34
C LEU A 262 -23.43 27.15 43.20
N ILE A 263 -24.70 27.53 43.03
CA ILE A 263 -25.56 26.98 41.96
C ILE A 263 -25.10 27.50 40.60
N ILE A 264 -24.69 28.76 40.52
CA ILE A 264 -24.17 29.37 39.30
C ILE A 264 -22.87 28.68 38.87
N GLU A 265 -21.97 28.42 39.82
CA GLU A 265 -20.71 27.70 39.58
C GLU A 265 -20.96 26.27 39.08
N ASP A 266 -21.86 25.52 39.71
CA ASP A 266 -22.24 24.17 39.25
C ASP A 266 -22.80 24.17 37.82
N LEU A 267 -23.68 25.14 37.49
CA LEU A 267 -24.24 25.27 36.14
C LEU A 267 -23.18 25.68 35.11
N TRP A 268 -22.21 26.51 35.51
CA TRP A 268 -21.07 26.88 34.66
C TRP A 268 -20.17 25.67 34.39
N GLU A 269 -19.84 24.87 35.40
CA GLU A 269 -19.05 23.64 35.22
C GLU A 269 -19.76 22.65 34.29
N LEU A 270 -21.07 22.54 34.40
CA LEU A 270 -21.87 21.70 33.51
C LEU A 270 -21.85 22.22 32.07
N LEU A 271 -21.95 23.54 31.86
CA LEU A 271 -21.80 24.15 30.54
C LEU A 271 -20.40 23.87 29.96
N GLN A 272 -19.34 24.06 30.76
CA GLN A 272 -17.95 23.72 30.38
C GLN A 272 -17.82 22.24 30.01
N TYR A 273 -18.46 21.33 30.74
CA TYR A 273 -18.51 19.90 30.43
C TYR A 273 -19.18 19.63 29.08
N HIS A 274 -20.35 20.23 28.82
CA HIS A 274 -21.09 20.01 27.57
C HIS A 274 -20.34 20.55 26.34
N VAL A 275 -19.73 21.72 26.44
CA VAL A 275 -18.89 22.26 25.35
C VAL A 275 -17.63 21.43 25.16
N THR A 276 -16.97 21.01 26.25
CA THR A 276 -15.76 20.18 26.16
C THR A 276 -16.03 18.86 25.45
N THR A 277 -17.09 18.15 25.84
CA THR A 277 -17.45 16.86 25.22
C THR A 277 -17.98 17.00 23.79
N PHE A 278 -18.50 18.17 23.41
CA PHE A 278 -18.84 18.49 22.02
C PHE A 278 -17.61 18.57 21.09
N PHE A 279 -16.51 19.16 21.55
CA PHE A 279 -15.26 19.18 20.78
C PHE A 279 -14.51 17.84 20.84
N ASP A 280 -14.38 17.25 22.03
CA ASP A 280 -13.71 15.98 22.23
C ASP A 280 -14.35 15.18 23.38
N ASN A 281 -15.07 14.11 23.04
CA ASN A 281 -15.69 13.21 24.02
C ASN A 281 -14.74 12.12 24.58
N SER A 282 -13.43 12.22 24.34
CA SER A 282 -12.41 11.27 24.79
C SER A 282 -11.33 11.91 25.67
N VAL A 283 -11.62 13.09 26.23
CA VAL A 283 -10.72 13.81 27.12
C VAL A 283 -10.53 13.04 28.44
N SER A 284 -9.27 12.88 28.85
CA SER A 284 -8.92 12.22 30.10
C SER A 284 -9.44 13.00 31.32
N GLY A 285 -10.05 12.30 32.27
CA GLY A 285 -10.59 12.90 33.51
C GLY A 285 -12.03 13.41 33.38
N ILE A 286 -12.64 13.34 32.20
CA ILE A 286 -14.04 13.72 31.97
C ILE A 286 -14.85 12.45 31.64
N PRO A 287 -16.01 12.21 32.29
CA PRO A 287 -16.84 11.07 31.95
C PRO A 287 -17.42 11.24 30.53
N PRO A 288 -17.27 10.24 29.64
CA PRO A 288 -17.74 10.36 28.27
C PRO A 288 -19.26 10.48 28.23
N ALA A 289 -19.74 11.47 27.49
CA ALA A 289 -21.16 11.64 27.22
C ALA A 289 -21.68 10.44 26.41
N ARG A 290 -22.77 9.84 26.88
CA ARG A 290 -23.37 8.63 26.30
C ARG A 290 -24.79 8.92 25.84
N HIS A 291 -25.20 8.22 24.80
CA HIS A 291 -26.60 8.11 24.42
C HIS A 291 -27.39 7.35 25.50
N ARG A 292 -28.72 7.45 25.50
CA ARG A 292 -29.60 6.68 26.42
C ARG A 292 -29.38 5.17 26.34
N SER A 293 -28.86 4.68 25.23
CA SER A 293 -28.49 3.26 25.02
C SER A 293 -27.14 2.86 25.66
N GLY A 294 -26.44 3.78 26.31
CA GLY A 294 -25.11 3.55 26.89
C GLY A 294 -23.94 3.68 25.91
N ARG A 295 -24.19 3.81 24.60
CA ARG A 295 -23.15 4.04 23.58
C ARG A 295 -22.51 5.42 23.74
N PRO A 296 -21.17 5.56 23.79
CA PRO A 296 -20.51 6.86 23.77
C PRO A 296 -20.82 7.64 22.48
N LEU A 297 -21.09 8.94 22.60
CA LEU A 297 -21.34 9.81 21.46
C LEU A 297 -20.06 10.06 20.65
N LYS A 298 -20.16 10.01 19.31
CA LYS A 298 -19.06 10.38 18.41
C LYS A 298 -19.13 11.85 18.02
N THR A 299 -18.37 12.69 18.72
CA THR A 299 -18.35 14.15 18.49
C THR A 299 -17.23 14.58 17.51
N LEU A 300 -16.88 15.87 17.44
CA LEU A 300 -16.04 16.42 16.36
C LEU A 300 -14.68 15.71 16.24
N SER A 301 -13.96 15.56 17.36
CA SER A 301 -12.65 14.91 17.36
C SER A 301 -12.70 13.46 16.88
N GLN A 302 -13.69 12.68 17.30
CA GLN A 302 -13.83 11.27 16.89
C GLN A 302 -14.25 11.13 15.44
N ARG A 303 -14.96 12.12 14.86
CA ARG A 303 -15.28 12.14 13.42
C ARG A 303 -14.05 12.39 12.55
N LEU A 304 -13.09 13.16 13.03
CA LEU A 304 -11.87 13.48 12.30
C LEU A 304 -10.77 12.42 12.52
N LYS A 305 -10.56 12.00 13.77
CA LYS A 305 -9.50 11.07 14.19
C LYS A 305 -9.90 9.61 13.97
N GLY A 306 -8.92 8.71 14.03
CA GLY A 306 -9.12 7.26 13.98
C GLY A 306 -9.05 6.65 12.58
N LYS A 307 -9.23 5.33 12.49
CA LYS A 307 -9.13 4.58 11.22
C LYS A 307 -10.32 4.87 10.30
N GLU A 308 -11.51 5.01 10.86
CA GLU A 308 -12.75 5.35 10.14
C GLU A 308 -13.05 6.86 10.14
N GLY A 309 -12.15 7.68 10.70
CA GLY A 309 -12.30 9.13 10.69
C GLY A 309 -12.22 9.71 9.28
N ARG A 310 -12.77 10.91 9.07
CA ARG A 310 -12.91 11.56 7.76
C ARG A 310 -11.59 11.65 6.98
N PHE A 311 -10.47 11.95 7.65
CA PHE A 311 -9.17 12.02 6.97
C PHE A 311 -8.79 10.70 6.30
N ARG A 312 -8.89 9.57 7.02
CA ARG A 312 -8.47 8.26 6.49
C ARG A 312 -9.53 7.59 5.64
N GLY A 313 -10.80 7.69 6.02
CA GLY A 313 -11.90 6.97 5.36
C GLY A 313 -12.61 7.75 4.25
N SER A 314 -12.39 9.06 4.13
CA SER A 314 -13.10 9.88 3.14
C SER A 314 -12.22 10.87 2.38
N LEU A 315 -11.01 11.21 2.83
CA LEU A 315 -10.12 12.14 2.13
C LEU A 315 -8.95 11.42 1.47
N SER A 316 -8.07 10.79 2.26
CA SER A 316 -6.89 10.08 1.74
C SER A 316 -7.25 8.82 0.96
N GLY A 317 -8.40 8.21 1.24
CA GLY A 317 -8.91 7.05 0.52
C GLY A 317 -10.41 7.15 0.35
N LYS A 318 -10.90 6.84 -0.86
CA LYS A 318 -12.32 6.84 -1.21
C LYS A 318 -12.64 5.59 -2.01
N ARG A 319 -13.92 5.21 -1.99
CA ARG A 319 -14.45 4.28 -3.00
C ARG A 319 -14.57 5.02 -4.32
N VAL A 320 -14.18 4.38 -5.40
CA VAL A 320 -14.21 4.93 -6.76
C VAL A 320 -15.28 4.24 -7.58
N ASN A 321 -15.80 4.95 -8.58
CA ASN A 321 -16.67 4.39 -9.61
C ASN A 321 -15.82 3.77 -10.73
N PHE A 322 -16.48 3.13 -11.71
CA PHE A 322 -15.84 2.56 -12.90
C PHE A 322 -14.73 1.54 -12.57
N SER A 323 -15.00 0.68 -11.60
CA SER A 323 -14.12 -0.39 -11.18
C SER A 323 -14.84 -1.73 -11.15
N ALA A 324 -14.12 -2.82 -11.40
CA ALA A 324 -14.60 -4.19 -11.25
C ALA A 324 -13.60 -5.04 -10.46
N ARG A 325 -14.08 -6.13 -9.88
CA ARG A 325 -13.28 -7.12 -9.14
C ARG A 325 -13.81 -8.51 -9.45
N THR A 326 -12.92 -9.44 -9.79
CA THR A 326 -13.24 -10.86 -9.96
C THR A 326 -11.98 -11.71 -9.81
N VAL A 327 -12.15 -13.03 -9.79
CA VAL A 327 -11.08 -14.04 -9.75
C VAL A 327 -10.22 -13.96 -11.00
N ILE A 328 -8.93 -14.23 -10.87
CA ILE A 328 -7.99 -14.29 -11.99
C ILE A 328 -7.76 -15.72 -12.48
N SER A 329 -7.37 -15.86 -13.75
CA SER A 329 -7.03 -17.13 -14.39
C SER A 329 -5.84 -16.97 -15.33
N PRO A 330 -4.98 -17.99 -15.49
CA PRO A 330 -3.81 -17.90 -16.35
C PRO A 330 -4.21 -17.99 -17.83
N ASP A 331 -3.58 -17.18 -18.67
CA ASP A 331 -3.71 -17.28 -20.13
C ASP A 331 -2.37 -16.89 -20.79
N PRO A 332 -1.50 -17.86 -21.13
CA PRO A 332 -0.18 -17.58 -21.70
C PRO A 332 -0.22 -17.15 -23.18
N ASP A 333 -1.39 -17.17 -23.82
CA ASP A 333 -1.52 -16.70 -25.20
C ASP A 333 -1.73 -15.18 -25.29
N LEU A 334 -2.17 -14.55 -24.20
CA LEU A 334 -2.26 -13.10 -24.09
C LEU A 334 -0.87 -12.46 -23.99
N SER A 335 -0.73 -11.28 -24.58
CA SER A 335 0.46 -10.45 -24.36
C SER A 335 0.61 -10.12 -22.87
N ILE A 336 1.84 -9.93 -22.38
CA ILE A 336 2.09 -9.42 -21.03
C ILE A 336 1.41 -8.07 -20.76
N ASN A 337 1.12 -7.30 -21.81
CA ASN A 337 0.42 -6.02 -21.71
C ASN A 337 -1.11 -6.16 -21.74
N GLU A 338 -1.64 -7.34 -22.05
CA GLU A 338 -3.08 -7.55 -22.20
C GLU A 338 -3.70 -8.16 -20.94
N VAL A 339 -4.93 -7.75 -20.66
CA VAL A 339 -5.79 -8.36 -19.65
C VAL A 339 -7.09 -8.84 -20.29
N GLY A 340 -7.39 -10.12 -20.11
CA GLY A 340 -8.65 -10.71 -20.52
C GLY A 340 -9.79 -10.18 -19.65
N VAL A 341 -10.74 -9.46 -20.24
CA VAL A 341 -11.90 -8.88 -19.54
C VAL A 341 -13.16 -9.64 -19.92
N PRO A 342 -13.93 -10.16 -18.93
CA PRO A 342 -15.23 -10.77 -19.17
C PRO A 342 -16.18 -9.85 -19.91
N LEU A 343 -16.85 -10.39 -20.95
CA LEU A 343 -17.89 -9.69 -21.69
C LEU A 343 -18.94 -8.97 -20.82
N PRO A 344 -19.47 -9.57 -19.71
CA PRO A 344 -20.41 -8.86 -18.84
C PRO A 344 -19.84 -7.58 -18.20
N ILE A 345 -18.54 -7.58 -17.87
CA ILE A 345 -17.87 -6.41 -17.31
C ILE A 345 -17.68 -5.35 -18.41
N ALA A 346 -17.32 -5.77 -19.62
CA ALA A 346 -17.12 -4.87 -20.76
C ALA A 346 -18.40 -4.14 -21.19
N LEU A 347 -19.58 -4.76 -21.05
CA LEU A 347 -20.88 -4.15 -21.31
C LEU A 347 -21.30 -3.11 -20.25
N ILE A 348 -20.90 -3.32 -18.99
CA ILE A 348 -21.30 -2.45 -17.86
C ILE A 348 -20.38 -1.23 -17.76
N LEU A 349 -19.07 -1.47 -17.78
CA LEU A 349 -18.08 -0.40 -17.72
C LEU A 349 -18.00 0.30 -19.07
N THR A 350 -17.85 1.61 -19.06
CA THR A 350 -17.86 2.43 -20.28
C THR A 350 -16.73 3.44 -20.29
N ILE A 351 -16.37 3.86 -21.49
CA ILE A 351 -15.42 4.94 -21.73
C ILE A 351 -16.16 6.09 -22.42
N PRO A 352 -16.09 7.31 -21.89
CA PRO A 352 -16.63 8.48 -22.55
C PRO A 352 -15.70 8.85 -23.71
N GLU A 353 -16.25 8.82 -24.92
CA GLU A 353 -15.55 9.20 -26.13
C GLU A 353 -16.22 10.43 -26.74
N HIS A 354 -15.44 11.48 -26.96
CA HIS A 354 -15.93 12.69 -27.61
C HIS A 354 -16.20 12.43 -29.09
N VAL A 355 -17.36 12.88 -29.56
CA VAL A 355 -17.70 12.82 -30.99
C VAL A 355 -16.87 13.84 -31.74
N THR A 356 -16.03 13.34 -32.62
CA THR A 356 -15.18 14.10 -33.54
C THR A 356 -15.51 13.72 -34.97
N GLU A 357 -14.96 14.46 -35.93
CA GLU A 357 -15.10 14.15 -37.35
C GLU A 357 -14.60 12.74 -37.70
N ARG A 358 -13.56 12.25 -37.01
CA ARG A 358 -12.90 10.97 -37.34
C ARG A 358 -13.61 9.73 -36.81
N ASN A 359 -14.34 9.85 -35.70
CA ASN A 359 -14.95 8.72 -35.00
C ASN A 359 -16.48 8.76 -34.99
N ILE A 360 -17.12 9.74 -35.63
CA ILE A 360 -18.59 9.87 -35.62
C ILE A 360 -19.30 8.63 -36.17
N ASP A 361 -18.86 8.08 -37.30
CA ASP A 361 -19.48 6.90 -37.90
C ASP A 361 -19.29 5.66 -37.03
N PHE A 362 -18.10 5.55 -36.43
CA PHE A 362 -17.78 4.52 -35.45
C PHE A 362 -18.72 4.59 -34.23
N LEU A 363 -18.94 5.78 -33.67
CA LEU A 363 -19.81 5.96 -32.51
C LEU A 363 -21.29 5.78 -32.84
N LYS A 364 -21.74 6.20 -34.03
CA LYS A 364 -23.09 5.93 -34.52
C LYS A 364 -23.37 4.43 -34.57
N GLU A 365 -22.41 3.63 -35.03
CA GLU A 365 -22.55 2.17 -35.04
C GLU A 365 -22.69 1.58 -33.62
N HIS A 366 -21.97 2.12 -32.64
CA HIS A 366 -22.08 1.68 -31.24
C HIS A 366 -23.44 2.06 -30.63
N ILE A 367 -23.96 3.24 -30.96
CA ILE A 367 -25.31 3.64 -30.56
C ILE A 367 -26.35 2.73 -31.23
N ARG A 368 -26.21 2.42 -32.53
CA ARG A 368 -27.12 1.51 -33.27
C ARG A 368 -27.23 0.13 -32.62
N ARG A 369 -26.11 -0.41 -32.15
CA ARG A 369 -26.06 -1.71 -31.48
C ARG A 369 -26.68 -1.68 -30.08
N GLY A 370 -26.80 -0.49 -29.49
CA GLY A 370 -27.44 -0.26 -28.21
C GLY A 370 -26.64 -0.82 -27.02
N PRO A 371 -27.26 -0.93 -25.84
CA PRO A 371 -26.58 -1.37 -24.62
C PRO A 371 -26.39 -2.90 -24.52
N VAL A 372 -27.05 -3.69 -25.37
CA VAL A 372 -27.07 -5.16 -25.28
C VAL A 372 -26.05 -5.81 -26.21
N ASN A 373 -25.94 -5.35 -27.46
CA ASN A 373 -25.08 -5.99 -28.45
C ASN A 373 -23.66 -5.45 -28.37
N TYR A 374 -22.70 -6.34 -28.17
CA TYR A 374 -21.28 -6.01 -28.12
C TYR A 374 -20.65 -5.91 -29.52
N PRO A 375 -19.78 -4.92 -29.78
CA PRO A 375 -19.55 -3.69 -29.02
C PRO A 375 -20.68 -2.65 -29.24
N GLY A 376 -21.15 -2.03 -28.16
CA GLY A 376 -22.25 -1.05 -28.18
C GLY A 376 -22.02 0.14 -27.24
N ALA A 377 -23.09 0.81 -26.80
CA ALA A 377 -23.03 1.98 -25.92
C ALA A 377 -24.24 2.08 -24.98
N ASN A 378 -24.03 2.71 -23.82
CA ASN A 378 -25.06 2.80 -22.77
C ASN A 378 -25.69 4.19 -22.65
N TYR A 379 -24.91 5.26 -22.84
CA TYR A 379 -25.37 6.64 -22.64
C TYR A 379 -24.78 7.59 -23.69
N VAL A 380 -25.51 8.68 -23.94
CA VAL A 380 -25.05 9.82 -24.72
C VAL A 380 -25.20 11.07 -23.85
N ILE A 381 -24.15 11.88 -23.75
CA ILE A 381 -24.16 13.16 -23.06
C ILE A 381 -24.09 14.27 -24.10
N ARG A 382 -25.09 15.13 -24.08
CA ARG A 382 -25.18 16.31 -24.95
C ARG A 382 -24.27 17.43 -24.46
N SER A 383 -23.99 18.41 -25.32
CA SER A 383 -23.18 19.58 -24.98
C SER A 383 -23.80 20.47 -23.88
N ASP A 384 -25.10 20.35 -23.60
CA ASP A 384 -25.78 21.02 -22.48
C ASP A 384 -25.61 20.29 -21.14
N GLY A 385 -24.96 19.12 -21.13
CA GLY A 385 -24.77 18.25 -19.97
C GLY A 385 -25.90 17.25 -19.73
N GLY A 386 -26.94 17.24 -20.58
CA GLY A 386 -28.02 16.26 -20.51
C GLY A 386 -27.51 14.85 -20.83
N ARG A 387 -27.58 13.94 -19.85
CA ARG A 387 -27.23 12.52 -20.00
C ARG A 387 -28.47 11.71 -20.38
N ILE A 388 -28.46 11.14 -21.57
CA ILE A 388 -29.55 10.34 -22.15
C ILE A 388 -29.14 8.88 -22.12
N LYS A 389 -30.01 8.01 -21.60
CA LYS A 389 -29.83 6.55 -21.67
C LYS A 389 -30.26 6.04 -23.04
N ILE A 390 -29.41 5.22 -23.67
CA ILE A 390 -29.73 4.60 -24.95
C ILE A 390 -30.71 3.44 -24.72
N THR A 391 -31.79 3.41 -25.49
CA THR A 391 -32.83 2.39 -25.50
C THR A 391 -33.26 2.09 -26.94
N ASP A 392 -33.80 0.92 -27.21
CA ASP A 392 -34.17 0.50 -28.58
C ASP A 392 -35.11 1.48 -29.31
N ILE A 393 -35.86 2.29 -28.54
CA ILE A 393 -36.79 3.30 -29.06
C ILE A 393 -36.09 4.57 -29.52
N ASN A 394 -34.99 4.97 -28.87
CA ASN A 394 -34.35 6.28 -29.12
C ASN A 394 -33.06 6.19 -29.95
N VAL A 395 -32.64 4.98 -30.33
CA VAL A 395 -31.37 4.73 -31.03
C VAL A 395 -31.30 5.44 -32.39
N GLU A 396 -32.34 5.32 -33.22
CA GLU A 396 -32.36 5.94 -34.56
C GLU A 396 -32.29 7.47 -34.45
N ASP A 397 -33.15 8.05 -33.61
CA ASP A 397 -33.19 9.46 -33.27
C ASP A 397 -31.84 10.00 -32.78
N LEU A 398 -31.16 9.26 -31.89
CA LEU A 398 -29.86 9.66 -31.36
C LEU A 398 -28.76 9.61 -32.43
N CYS A 399 -28.81 8.64 -33.34
CA CYS A 399 -27.84 8.53 -34.44
C CYS A 399 -27.99 9.68 -35.45
N GLU A 400 -29.21 10.14 -35.71
CA GLU A 400 -29.46 11.30 -36.58
C GLU A 400 -29.03 12.61 -35.92
N LYS A 401 -29.31 12.78 -34.62
CA LYS A 401 -29.06 14.01 -33.86
C LYS A 401 -27.64 14.12 -33.30
N LEU A 402 -26.79 13.11 -33.50
CA LEU A 402 -25.43 13.11 -32.96
C LEU A 402 -24.59 14.22 -33.61
N GLU A 403 -24.13 15.17 -32.78
CA GLU A 403 -23.33 16.32 -33.22
C GLU A 403 -21.91 16.26 -32.65
N TYR A 404 -20.98 17.01 -33.26
CA TYR A 404 -19.63 17.16 -32.74
C TYR A 404 -19.63 17.80 -31.35
N GLY A 405 -18.77 17.28 -30.47
CA GLY A 405 -18.68 17.74 -29.07
C GLY A 405 -19.70 17.10 -28.12
N TRP A 406 -20.60 16.24 -28.60
CA TRP A 406 -21.31 15.30 -27.73
C TRP A 406 -20.35 14.21 -27.23
N ILE A 407 -20.74 13.47 -26.20
CA ILE A 407 -19.95 12.37 -25.62
C ILE A 407 -20.80 11.09 -25.68
N VAL A 408 -20.19 10.00 -26.12
CA VAL A 408 -20.82 8.68 -26.12
C VAL A 408 -20.10 7.80 -25.10
N GLU A 409 -20.83 7.26 -24.14
CA GLU A 409 -20.32 6.27 -23.17
C GLU A 409 -20.43 4.87 -23.79
N ARG A 410 -19.40 4.48 -24.55
CA ARG A 410 -19.34 3.17 -25.22
C ARG A 410 -18.80 2.08 -24.31
N HIS A 411 -19.13 0.82 -24.60
CA HIS A 411 -18.57 -0.36 -23.93
C HIS A 411 -17.04 -0.43 -24.08
N LEU A 412 -16.38 -1.18 -23.20
CA LEU A 412 -14.95 -1.48 -23.32
C LEU A 412 -14.69 -2.31 -24.57
N ARG A 413 -13.59 -2.04 -25.27
CA ARG A 413 -13.15 -2.81 -26.42
C ARG A 413 -11.71 -3.23 -26.31
N ASP A 414 -11.32 -4.14 -27.20
CA ASP A 414 -9.93 -4.54 -27.37
C ASP A 414 -9.03 -3.31 -27.57
N GLY A 415 -7.94 -3.25 -26.81
CA GLY A 415 -6.96 -2.15 -26.84
C GLY A 415 -7.29 -0.94 -25.96
N ASP A 416 -8.43 -0.92 -25.25
CA ASP A 416 -8.67 0.13 -24.26
C ASP A 416 -7.73 -0.02 -23.05
N VAL A 417 -7.27 1.11 -22.51
CA VAL A 417 -6.31 1.14 -21.40
C VAL A 417 -7.04 1.11 -20.06
N VAL A 418 -6.68 0.16 -19.21
CA VAL A 418 -7.22 -0.02 -17.86
C VAL A 418 -6.09 -0.16 -16.85
N LEU A 419 -6.34 0.22 -15.59
CA LEU A 419 -5.41 -0.08 -14.50
C LEU A 419 -5.80 -1.40 -13.86
N PHE A 420 -4.84 -2.30 -13.74
CA PHE A 420 -5.02 -3.60 -13.11
C PHE A 420 -4.19 -3.67 -11.82
N ASN A 421 -4.83 -4.10 -10.73
CA ASN A 421 -4.30 -3.99 -9.38
C ASN A 421 -4.56 -5.25 -8.55
N ARG A 422 -3.53 -5.71 -7.83
CA ARG A 422 -3.68 -6.68 -6.74
C ARG A 422 -3.44 -6.03 -5.39
N GLN A 423 -4.30 -6.37 -4.43
CA GLN A 423 -4.15 -5.96 -3.04
C GLN A 423 -3.56 -7.12 -2.23
N PRO A 424 -2.67 -6.86 -1.25
CA PRO A 424 -2.14 -5.56 -0.85
C PRO A 424 -1.13 -4.99 -1.87
N SER A 425 -1.15 -3.67 -2.06
CA SER A 425 -0.21 -3.00 -2.97
C SER A 425 1.07 -2.63 -2.22
N LEU A 426 2.11 -3.47 -2.39
CA LEU A 426 3.38 -3.36 -1.65
C LEU A 426 4.36 -2.41 -2.31
N HIS A 427 4.32 -2.31 -3.64
CA HIS A 427 5.18 -1.45 -4.44
C HIS A 427 4.42 -0.92 -5.66
N LYS A 428 5.02 0.04 -6.39
CA LYS A 428 4.33 0.69 -7.53
C LYS A 428 3.84 -0.30 -8.59
N MET A 429 4.58 -1.38 -8.83
CA MET A 429 4.23 -2.41 -9.83
C MET A 429 3.02 -3.28 -9.42
N SER A 430 2.48 -3.14 -8.20
CA SER A 430 1.23 -3.78 -7.81
C SER A 430 0.00 -3.14 -8.48
N ILE A 431 0.19 -2.01 -9.19
CA ILE A 431 -0.78 -1.41 -10.11
C ILE A 431 -0.07 -1.06 -11.41
N MET A 432 -0.55 -1.60 -12.54
CA MET A 432 0.02 -1.33 -13.86
C MET A 432 -1.11 -1.16 -14.87
N ALA A 433 -0.83 -0.50 -15.98
CA ALA A 433 -1.75 -0.34 -17.09
C ALA A 433 -1.69 -1.55 -18.02
N HIS A 434 -2.86 -2.08 -18.35
CA HIS A 434 -3.06 -3.17 -19.31
C HIS A 434 -3.97 -2.69 -20.44
N SER A 435 -3.84 -3.35 -21.59
CA SER A 435 -4.75 -3.25 -22.71
C SER A 435 -5.84 -4.30 -22.57
N VAL A 436 -7.09 -3.90 -22.70
CA VAL A 436 -8.23 -4.81 -22.60
C VAL A 436 -8.20 -5.78 -23.77
N LYS A 437 -8.49 -7.05 -23.48
CA LYS A 437 -8.90 -8.05 -24.46
C LYS A 437 -10.24 -8.64 -24.01
N VAL A 438 -11.33 -8.37 -24.71
CA VAL A 438 -12.65 -8.87 -24.30
C VAL A 438 -12.78 -10.33 -24.68
N LEU A 439 -13.05 -11.16 -23.67
CA LEU A 439 -13.13 -12.62 -23.80
C LEU A 439 -14.39 -13.13 -23.11
N ASP A 440 -14.87 -14.27 -23.59
CA ASP A 440 -15.95 -15.00 -22.91
C ASP A 440 -15.48 -15.56 -21.56
N GLY A 441 -16.39 -15.59 -20.59
CA GLY A 441 -16.11 -16.10 -19.25
C GLY A 441 -16.51 -15.12 -18.15
N LYS A 442 -15.96 -15.34 -16.95
CA LYS A 442 -16.27 -14.57 -15.72
C LYS A 442 -15.04 -14.14 -14.92
N THR A 443 -13.86 -14.54 -15.36
CA THR A 443 -12.57 -14.28 -14.69
C THR A 443 -11.76 -13.27 -15.47
N PHE A 444 -10.91 -12.51 -14.78
CA PHE A 444 -9.85 -11.79 -15.47
C PHE A 444 -8.78 -12.79 -15.91
N ARG A 445 -8.26 -12.63 -17.14
CA ARG A 445 -7.17 -13.47 -17.63
C ARG A 445 -5.89 -12.66 -17.75
N MET A 446 -4.76 -13.25 -17.38
CA MET A 446 -3.47 -12.58 -17.49
C MET A 446 -2.37 -13.57 -17.84
N ASN A 447 -1.32 -13.04 -18.48
CA ASN A 447 -0.13 -13.83 -18.78
C ASN A 447 0.61 -14.21 -17.47
N PRO A 448 0.91 -15.50 -17.25
CA PRO A 448 1.61 -15.95 -16.04
C PRO A 448 2.98 -15.31 -15.80
N ALA A 449 3.66 -14.83 -16.84
CA ALA A 449 4.95 -14.14 -16.70
C ALA A 449 4.85 -12.82 -15.92
N VAL A 450 3.64 -12.25 -15.81
CA VAL A 450 3.34 -11.00 -15.09
C VAL A 450 2.80 -11.27 -13.67
N CYS A 451 2.72 -12.52 -13.22
CA CYS A 451 2.33 -12.83 -11.85
C CYS A 451 3.32 -12.30 -10.78
N PRO A 452 4.65 -12.36 -10.96
CA PRO A 452 5.61 -11.89 -9.96
C PRO A 452 5.42 -10.44 -9.47
N PRO A 453 5.24 -9.41 -10.33
CA PRO A 453 5.00 -8.05 -9.86
C PRO A 453 3.68 -7.87 -9.09
N TYR A 454 2.66 -8.69 -9.34
CA TYR A 454 1.44 -8.67 -8.54
C TYR A 454 1.53 -9.56 -7.29
N ASN A 455 2.56 -10.40 -7.20
CA ASN A 455 2.66 -11.51 -6.27
C ASN A 455 1.39 -12.39 -6.30
N ALA A 456 0.82 -12.56 -7.49
CA ALA A 456 -0.47 -13.22 -7.71
C ALA A 456 -0.30 -14.71 -7.98
N ASP A 457 -1.24 -15.50 -7.48
CA ASP A 457 -1.37 -16.92 -7.80
C ASP A 457 -2.78 -17.21 -8.35
N PHE A 458 -3.10 -18.49 -8.57
CA PHE A 458 -4.36 -18.90 -9.20
C PHE A 458 -5.15 -19.87 -8.30
N ASP A 459 -5.01 -19.77 -6.97
CA ASP A 459 -5.71 -20.63 -6.01
C ASP A 459 -7.10 -20.11 -5.59
N GLY A 460 -7.50 -18.95 -6.12
CA GLY A 460 -8.72 -18.23 -5.74
C GLY A 460 -8.52 -16.71 -5.64
N ASP A 461 -7.30 -16.23 -5.85
CA ASP A 461 -6.93 -14.83 -5.91
C ASP A 461 -7.86 -13.97 -6.78
N GLU A 462 -8.17 -12.78 -6.29
CA GLU A 462 -9.02 -11.80 -6.97
C GLU A 462 -8.26 -10.49 -7.17
N MET A 463 -8.45 -9.87 -8.33
CA MET A 463 -7.83 -8.60 -8.69
C MET A 463 -8.86 -7.54 -9.08
N ASN A 464 -8.45 -6.28 -8.95
CA ASN A 464 -9.25 -5.11 -9.27
C ASN A 464 -8.85 -4.54 -10.63
N MET A 465 -9.83 -4.08 -11.38
CA MET A 465 -9.66 -3.34 -12.62
C MET A 465 -10.33 -1.96 -12.51
N HIS A 466 -9.66 -0.92 -12.98
CA HIS A 466 -10.18 0.45 -13.01
C HIS A 466 -10.15 1.01 -14.43
N VAL A 467 -11.26 1.59 -14.87
CA VAL A 467 -11.42 2.13 -16.23
C VAL A 467 -11.27 3.64 -16.22
N LEU A 468 -10.22 4.12 -16.87
CA LEU A 468 -9.84 5.53 -16.89
C LEU A 468 -10.75 6.36 -17.81
N GLN A 469 -11.40 7.37 -17.23
CA GLN A 469 -12.46 8.12 -17.90
C GLN A 469 -11.93 9.30 -18.75
N THR A 470 -10.93 10.03 -18.28
CA THR A 470 -10.35 11.17 -19.03
C THR A 470 -9.30 10.70 -20.03
N GLU A 471 -9.15 11.44 -21.13
CA GLU A 471 -8.13 11.16 -22.15
C GLU A 471 -6.71 11.33 -21.59
N GLU A 472 -6.47 12.37 -20.80
CA GLU A 472 -5.18 12.64 -20.15
C GLU A 472 -4.75 11.46 -19.26
N ALA A 473 -5.65 10.94 -18.42
CA ALA A 473 -5.32 9.81 -17.54
C ALA A 473 -5.05 8.53 -18.33
N ARG A 474 -5.81 8.27 -19.41
CA ARG A 474 -5.55 7.12 -20.30
C ARG A 474 -4.19 7.24 -20.98
N ALA A 475 -3.84 8.42 -21.47
CA ALA A 475 -2.55 8.68 -22.12
C ALA A 475 -1.39 8.54 -21.13
N GLU A 476 -1.50 9.13 -19.95
CA GLU A 476 -0.50 9.02 -18.88
C GLU A 476 -0.29 7.56 -18.47
N ALA A 477 -1.37 6.80 -18.25
CA ALA A 477 -1.29 5.39 -17.89
C ALA A 477 -0.66 4.54 -18.99
N LYS A 478 -0.99 4.80 -20.26
CA LYS A 478 -0.39 4.09 -21.39
C LYS A 478 1.11 4.35 -21.51
N ILE A 479 1.55 5.59 -21.29
CA ILE A 479 2.95 5.98 -21.50
C ILE A 479 3.83 5.57 -20.31
N LEU A 480 3.33 5.70 -19.07
CA LEU A 480 4.16 5.54 -17.86
C LEU A 480 3.92 4.23 -17.12
N LEU A 481 2.69 3.70 -17.16
CA LEU A 481 2.26 2.61 -16.28
C LEU A 481 2.10 1.27 -17.02
N GLN A 482 2.29 1.23 -18.33
CA GLN A 482 2.17 -0.01 -19.11
C GLN A 482 3.18 -1.06 -18.61
N VAL A 483 2.80 -2.35 -18.66
CA VAL A 483 3.60 -3.46 -18.11
C VAL A 483 5.01 -3.49 -18.69
N GLN A 484 5.15 -3.33 -20.00
CA GLN A 484 6.46 -3.32 -20.67
C GLN A 484 7.41 -2.22 -20.16
N GLU A 485 6.89 -1.07 -19.73
CA GLU A 485 7.69 0.04 -19.20
C GLU A 485 8.11 -0.19 -17.74
N ASN A 486 7.59 -1.25 -17.10
CA ASN A 486 7.82 -1.60 -15.70
C ASN A 486 8.37 -3.03 -15.55
N ILE A 487 9.01 -3.59 -16.58
CA ILE A 487 9.68 -4.90 -16.48
C ILE A 487 10.84 -4.84 -15.48
N LEU A 488 11.61 -3.74 -15.44
CA LEU A 488 12.72 -3.57 -14.51
C LEU A 488 12.25 -3.05 -13.15
N SER A 489 12.69 -3.72 -12.08
CA SER A 489 12.33 -3.39 -10.71
C SER A 489 13.10 -2.16 -10.19
N PRO A 490 12.41 -1.14 -9.64
CA PRO A 490 13.09 -0.01 -9.00
C PRO A 490 13.90 -0.35 -7.75
N ARG A 491 13.72 -1.55 -7.20
CA ARG A 491 14.48 -1.97 -6.01
C ARG A 491 15.92 -2.35 -6.34
N PHE A 492 16.16 -2.94 -7.50
CA PHE A 492 17.46 -3.57 -7.82
C PHE A 492 17.88 -3.50 -9.28
N GLY A 493 17.11 -2.84 -10.17
CA GLY A 493 17.52 -2.60 -11.56
C GLY A 493 17.54 -3.82 -12.47
N GLY A 494 16.79 -4.88 -12.12
CA GLY A 494 16.69 -6.11 -12.92
C GLY A 494 15.23 -6.52 -13.20
N PRO A 495 15.00 -7.46 -14.13
CA PRO A 495 13.67 -7.82 -14.59
C PRO A 495 12.87 -8.56 -13.51
N ILE A 496 11.72 -8.03 -13.11
CA ILE A 496 10.76 -8.71 -12.23
C ILE A 496 9.76 -9.56 -13.01
N VAL A 497 9.43 -9.15 -14.24
CA VAL A 497 8.60 -9.92 -15.18
C VAL A 497 9.50 -10.96 -15.85
N GLY A 498 9.03 -12.19 -15.99
CA GLY A 498 9.82 -13.26 -16.61
C GLY A 498 9.13 -14.62 -16.55
N GLY A 499 9.80 -15.62 -17.11
CA GLY A 499 9.33 -17.00 -17.08
C GLY A 499 9.22 -17.51 -15.64
N ILE A 500 8.20 -18.33 -15.37
CA ILE A 500 8.02 -19.05 -14.11
C ILE A 500 7.75 -20.52 -14.43
N HIS A 501 8.17 -21.42 -13.54
CA HIS A 501 7.81 -22.85 -13.56
C HIS A 501 7.93 -23.47 -14.97
N ASP A 502 6.81 -23.80 -15.60
CA ASP A 502 6.72 -24.43 -16.93
C ASP A 502 7.47 -23.66 -18.02
N HIS A 503 7.55 -22.32 -17.93
CA HIS A 503 8.34 -21.54 -18.89
C HIS A 503 9.82 -21.91 -18.83
N ILE A 504 10.34 -22.12 -17.61
CA ILE A 504 11.73 -22.49 -17.37
C ILE A 504 11.95 -23.95 -17.77
N SER A 505 11.09 -24.88 -17.31
CA SER A 505 11.21 -26.30 -17.67
C SER A 505 11.09 -26.52 -19.18
N GLY A 506 10.21 -25.79 -19.87
CA GLY A 506 10.04 -25.88 -21.31
C GLY A 506 11.27 -25.46 -22.09
N MET A 507 11.88 -24.33 -21.73
CA MET A 507 13.11 -23.88 -22.40
C MET A 507 14.31 -24.75 -22.05
N PHE A 508 14.38 -25.23 -20.80
CA PHE A 508 15.41 -26.18 -20.39
C PHE A 508 15.34 -27.46 -21.22
N LEU A 509 14.14 -28.04 -21.36
CA LEU A 509 13.93 -29.24 -22.16
C LEU A 509 14.16 -28.98 -23.66
N LEU A 510 13.76 -27.82 -24.20
CA LEU A 510 13.95 -27.49 -25.60
C LEU A 510 15.44 -27.34 -25.96
N THR A 511 16.22 -26.65 -25.13
CA THR A 511 17.57 -26.19 -25.50
C THR A 511 18.69 -27.13 -25.06
N ARG A 512 18.40 -28.16 -24.26
CA ARG A 512 19.40 -29.13 -23.79
C ARG A 512 19.89 -30.05 -24.91
N LYS A 513 21.21 -30.19 -25.05
CA LYS A 513 21.88 -30.97 -26.13
C LYS A 513 21.49 -32.45 -26.21
N ASP A 514 21.28 -33.11 -25.07
CA ASP A 514 21.05 -34.56 -24.99
C ASP A 514 19.56 -34.95 -24.84
N ASN A 515 18.63 -34.08 -25.22
CA ASN A 515 17.21 -34.43 -25.15
C ASN A 515 16.79 -35.25 -26.39
N PRO A 516 16.36 -36.53 -26.25
CA PRO A 516 15.99 -37.37 -27.39
C PRO A 516 14.75 -36.88 -28.15
N VAL A 517 13.90 -36.04 -27.54
CA VAL A 517 12.65 -35.54 -28.14
C VAL A 517 12.83 -34.20 -28.85
N THR A 518 13.70 -33.34 -28.33
CA THR A 518 13.92 -31.96 -28.84
C THR A 518 15.32 -31.74 -29.42
N GLY A 519 16.22 -32.71 -29.29
CA GLY A 519 17.56 -32.67 -29.87
C GLY A 519 17.58 -32.82 -31.39
N ARG A 520 16.54 -33.47 -31.96
CA ARG A 520 16.29 -33.54 -33.42
C ARG A 520 14.81 -33.29 -33.68
N ILE A 521 14.48 -32.13 -34.26
CA ILE A 521 13.12 -31.68 -34.53
C ILE A 521 12.93 -31.68 -36.04
N ASN A 522 11.91 -32.36 -36.57
CA ASN A 522 11.62 -32.31 -38.00
C ASN A 522 10.97 -30.95 -38.38
N LYS A 523 10.75 -30.74 -39.68
CA LYS A 523 10.21 -29.47 -40.18
C LYS A 523 8.81 -29.14 -39.64
N ASP A 524 7.89 -30.10 -39.68
CA ASP A 524 6.49 -29.86 -39.27
C ASP A 524 6.42 -29.51 -37.77
N ASP A 525 7.27 -30.16 -36.99
CA ASP A 525 7.40 -29.99 -35.57
C ASP A 525 8.02 -28.65 -35.18
N ALA A 526 9.04 -28.21 -35.93
CA ALA A 526 9.63 -26.88 -35.79
C ALA A 526 8.59 -25.78 -36.09
N LEU A 527 7.77 -25.97 -37.14
CA LEU A 527 6.69 -25.05 -37.49
C LEU A 527 5.58 -25.03 -36.44
N ASP A 528 5.22 -26.17 -35.83
CA ASP A 528 4.22 -26.20 -34.77
C ASP A 528 4.70 -25.49 -33.48
N LEU A 529 5.98 -25.65 -33.13
CA LEU A 529 6.61 -24.93 -32.01
C LEU A 529 6.55 -23.41 -32.20
N LEU A 530 6.76 -22.93 -33.43
CA LEU A 530 6.74 -21.50 -33.76
C LEU A 530 5.35 -20.97 -34.13
N ARG A 531 4.31 -21.80 -34.15
CA ARG A 531 2.98 -21.47 -34.71
C ARG A 531 2.32 -20.20 -34.17
N LYS A 532 2.52 -19.85 -32.89
CA LYS A 532 1.95 -18.62 -32.28
C LYS A 532 2.94 -17.47 -32.14
N THR A 533 4.14 -17.62 -32.70
CA THR A 533 5.08 -16.51 -32.87
C THR A 533 4.82 -15.84 -34.22
N ASP A 534 5.48 -14.71 -34.47
CA ASP A 534 5.42 -14.02 -35.76
C ASP A 534 6.45 -14.55 -36.79
N ILE A 535 7.22 -15.57 -36.43
CA ILE A 535 8.24 -16.19 -37.28
C ILE A 535 7.56 -17.05 -38.35
N ARG A 536 7.99 -16.88 -39.62
CA ARG A 536 7.40 -17.55 -40.79
C ARG A 536 8.41 -18.33 -41.62
N GLU A 537 9.70 -18.13 -41.39
CA GLU A 537 10.79 -18.81 -42.08
C GLU A 537 11.65 -19.56 -41.06
N LEU A 538 12.15 -20.73 -41.46
CA LEU A 538 13.07 -21.53 -40.64
C LEU A 538 14.51 -21.33 -41.14
N PRO A 539 15.50 -21.40 -40.24
CA PRO A 539 16.90 -21.37 -40.64
C PRO A 539 17.26 -22.64 -41.42
N ALA A 540 18.46 -22.68 -42.01
CA ALA A 540 18.97 -23.89 -42.62
C ALA A 540 18.98 -25.06 -41.60
N PRO A 541 18.64 -26.30 -42.02
CA PRO A 541 18.61 -27.44 -41.11
C PRO A 541 20.00 -27.69 -40.51
N ALA A 542 20.05 -28.09 -39.24
CA ALA A 542 21.30 -28.43 -38.56
C ALA A 542 21.99 -29.67 -39.16
N GLY A 543 21.21 -30.55 -39.78
CA GLY A 543 21.72 -31.73 -40.46
C GLY A 543 20.61 -32.58 -41.06
N VAL A 544 21.01 -33.75 -41.54
CA VAL A 544 20.11 -34.78 -42.06
C VAL A 544 20.25 -36.02 -41.17
N ASP A 545 19.13 -36.62 -40.80
CA ASP A 545 19.08 -37.80 -39.94
C ASP A 545 19.46 -39.09 -40.68
N GLU A 546 19.43 -40.22 -39.98
CA GLU A 546 19.78 -41.54 -40.52
C GLU A 546 18.81 -42.02 -41.61
N ASN A 547 17.61 -41.43 -41.70
CA ASN A 547 16.58 -41.75 -42.68
C ASN A 547 16.60 -40.81 -43.90
N GLY A 548 17.48 -39.81 -43.92
CA GLY A 548 17.56 -38.81 -44.99
C GLY A 548 16.64 -37.60 -44.80
N GLU A 549 16.05 -37.42 -43.62
CA GLU A 549 15.17 -36.30 -43.28
C GLU A 549 15.95 -35.14 -42.63
N GLU A 550 15.67 -33.91 -43.07
CA GLU A 550 16.25 -32.70 -42.49
C GLU A 550 15.76 -32.47 -41.05
N PHE A 551 16.67 -32.11 -40.14
CA PHE A 551 16.32 -31.80 -38.76
C PHE A 551 16.90 -30.46 -38.29
N TRP A 552 16.20 -29.87 -37.32
CA TRP A 552 16.57 -28.67 -36.58
C TRP A 552 16.85 -29.01 -35.12
N THR A 553 17.66 -28.19 -34.46
CA THR A 553 17.91 -28.31 -33.01
C THR A 553 17.05 -27.33 -32.23
N GLY A 554 16.69 -27.67 -30.99
CA GLY A 554 15.95 -26.73 -30.13
C GLY A 554 16.70 -25.41 -29.87
N LYS A 555 18.04 -25.40 -29.93
CA LYS A 555 18.85 -24.18 -29.89
C LYS A 555 18.60 -23.27 -31.11
N GLN A 556 18.54 -23.83 -32.32
CA GLN A 556 18.18 -23.07 -33.53
C GLN A 556 16.76 -22.52 -33.44
N ILE A 557 15.80 -23.30 -32.93
CA ILE A 557 14.41 -22.85 -32.76
C ILE A 557 14.34 -21.69 -31.75
N PHE A 558 15.05 -21.78 -30.62
CA PHE A 558 15.13 -20.70 -29.64
C PHE A 558 15.82 -19.44 -30.21
N SER A 559 16.81 -19.61 -31.08
CA SER A 559 17.53 -18.48 -31.70
C SER A 559 16.61 -17.59 -32.54
N GLN A 560 15.55 -18.16 -33.14
CA GLN A 560 14.61 -17.39 -33.96
C GLN A 560 13.83 -16.31 -33.20
N ILE A 561 13.69 -16.43 -31.87
CA ILE A 561 12.99 -15.41 -31.05
C ILE A 561 13.94 -14.34 -30.49
N LEU A 562 15.26 -14.51 -30.64
CA LEU A 562 16.25 -13.53 -30.19
C LEU A 562 16.36 -12.36 -31.19
N PRO A 563 16.73 -11.16 -30.73
CA PRO A 563 17.08 -10.08 -31.64
C PRO A 563 18.43 -10.34 -32.34
N GLU A 564 18.52 -9.99 -33.62
CA GLU A 564 19.77 -9.94 -34.37
C GLU A 564 20.78 -9.01 -33.66
N GLY A 565 22.06 -9.37 -33.65
CA GLY A 565 23.11 -8.61 -32.97
C GLY A 565 23.23 -8.85 -31.47
N LEU A 566 22.40 -9.70 -30.86
CA LEU A 566 22.49 -10.00 -29.42
C LEU A 566 23.73 -10.83 -29.11
N ASN A 567 24.58 -10.33 -28.21
CA ASN A 567 25.79 -11.03 -27.77
C ASN A 567 25.84 -11.11 -26.25
N ILE A 568 25.77 -12.31 -25.67
CA ILE A 568 25.81 -12.51 -24.22
C ILE A 568 26.37 -13.89 -23.85
N SER A 569 27.12 -13.95 -22.75
CA SER A 569 27.72 -15.18 -22.23
C SER A 569 27.62 -15.27 -20.71
N PHE A 570 27.10 -16.37 -20.15
CA PHE A 570 26.97 -16.58 -18.71
C PHE A 570 26.80 -18.05 -18.32
N SER A 571 27.13 -18.42 -17.09
CA SER A 571 26.82 -19.74 -16.53
C SER A 571 25.34 -19.87 -16.19
N SER A 572 24.73 -20.98 -16.59
CA SER A 572 23.35 -21.34 -16.23
C SER A 572 23.24 -21.73 -14.75
N ASN A 573 22.01 -21.85 -14.25
CA ASN A 573 21.73 -22.31 -12.88
C ASN A 573 22.21 -23.74 -12.60
N VAL A 574 22.24 -24.60 -13.64
CA VAL A 574 22.72 -26.00 -13.53
C VAL A 574 24.25 -26.10 -13.51
N GLY A 575 24.96 -25.04 -13.92
CA GLY A 575 26.42 -25.01 -13.98
C GLY A 575 27.13 -24.99 -12.62
N THR A 576 28.41 -25.38 -12.61
CA THR A 576 29.32 -25.29 -11.46
C THR A 576 29.93 -23.89 -11.30
N LYS A 577 29.65 -22.97 -12.24
CA LYS A 577 30.24 -21.62 -12.34
C LYS A 577 31.73 -21.63 -12.67
N VAL A 578 32.22 -22.77 -13.14
CA VAL A 578 33.56 -22.93 -13.68
C VAL A 578 33.40 -23.04 -15.19
N MET A 579 33.81 -22.01 -15.93
CA MET A 579 33.56 -21.89 -17.38
C MET A 579 33.96 -23.15 -18.17
N GLU A 580 35.14 -23.73 -17.92
CA GLU A 580 35.59 -24.94 -18.62
C GLU A 580 34.73 -26.17 -18.35
N GLU A 581 34.20 -26.31 -17.14
CA GLU A 581 33.31 -27.42 -16.76
C GLU A 581 31.89 -27.19 -17.32
N ASP A 582 31.42 -25.95 -17.25
CA ASP A 582 30.10 -25.56 -17.75
C ASP A 582 30.01 -25.70 -19.27
N LEU A 583 31.07 -25.37 -20.01
CA LEU A 583 31.15 -25.58 -21.45
C LEU A 583 31.09 -27.07 -21.81
N LYS A 584 31.72 -27.95 -21.01
CA LYS A 584 31.68 -29.40 -21.23
C LYS A 584 30.29 -29.98 -20.97
N ASN A 585 29.56 -29.41 -20.01
CA ASN A 585 28.25 -29.89 -19.56
C ASN A 585 27.05 -29.18 -20.23
N ASP A 586 27.27 -28.38 -21.28
CA ASP A 586 26.23 -27.57 -21.93
C ASP A 586 25.47 -26.65 -20.96
N ALA A 587 26.19 -26.14 -19.95
CA ALA A 587 25.69 -25.26 -18.89
C ALA A 587 26.26 -23.82 -18.99
N TYR A 588 27.19 -23.55 -19.93
CA TYR A 588 27.64 -22.20 -20.23
C TYR A 588 26.88 -21.67 -21.44
N VAL A 589 26.01 -20.68 -21.22
CA VAL A 589 25.19 -20.06 -22.27
C VAL A 589 26.05 -19.10 -23.07
N VAL A 590 26.10 -19.29 -24.38
CA VAL A 590 26.78 -18.41 -25.34
C VAL A 590 25.83 -18.08 -26.48
N ILE A 591 25.48 -16.80 -26.59
CA ILE A 591 24.68 -16.26 -27.68
C ILE A 591 25.56 -15.27 -28.44
N GLU A 592 25.69 -15.47 -29.75
CA GLU A 592 26.44 -14.61 -30.65
C GLU A 592 25.56 -14.21 -31.84
N ASP A 593 25.46 -12.91 -32.11
CA ASP A 593 24.64 -12.34 -33.18
C ASP A 593 23.18 -12.85 -33.23
N GLY A 594 22.58 -13.12 -32.07
CA GLY A 594 21.22 -13.66 -31.96
C GLY A 594 21.11 -15.19 -32.10
N GLU A 595 22.22 -15.91 -32.27
CA GLU A 595 22.26 -17.38 -32.35
C GLU A 595 22.76 -18.01 -31.04
N LEU A 596 22.00 -18.97 -30.50
CA LEU A 596 22.38 -19.75 -29.31
C LEU A 596 23.36 -20.85 -29.70
N ILE A 597 24.65 -20.56 -29.55
CA ILE A 597 25.75 -21.46 -29.92
C ILE A 597 25.91 -22.61 -28.93
N ALA A 598 25.88 -22.30 -27.63
CA ALA A 598 26.09 -23.27 -26.55
C ALA A 598 25.26 -22.94 -25.31
N GLY A 599 25.02 -23.96 -24.47
CA GLY A 599 24.35 -23.82 -23.19
C GLY A 599 22.86 -24.14 -23.21
N THR A 600 22.31 -24.30 -22.01
CA THR A 600 20.90 -24.61 -21.78
C THR A 600 20.21 -23.44 -21.07
N ILE A 601 19.02 -23.07 -21.55
CA ILE A 601 18.23 -21.96 -21.02
C ILE A 601 17.46 -22.39 -19.77
N ASP A 602 17.68 -21.69 -18.66
CA ASP A 602 17.04 -21.96 -17.37
C ASP A 602 16.62 -20.68 -16.62
N GLU A 603 16.37 -20.77 -15.30
CA GLU A 603 15.95 -19.64 -14.47
C GLU A 603 16.92 -18.45 -14.57
N THR A 604 18.23 -18.67 -14.70
CA THR A 604 19.22 -17.58 -14.82
C THR A 604 19.04 -16.82 -16.14
N ALA A 605 18.67 -17.52 -17.21
CA ALA A 605 18.53 -16.93 -18.53
C ALA A 605 17.24 -16.11 -18.67
N MET A 606 16.11 -16.64 -18.19
CA MET A 606 14.77 -16.06 -18.45
C MET A 606 13.83 -16.00 -17.24
N GLY A 607 14.24 -16.54 -16.09
CA GLY A 607 13.41 -16.59 -14.89
C GLY A 607 13.19 -15.20 -14.30
N ALA A 608 12.00 -14.97 -13.76
CA ALA A 608 11.70 -13.74 -13.01
C ALA A 608 12.81 -13.43 -11.98
N PHE A 609 13.14 -12.16 -11.78
CA PHE A 609 14.25 -11.65 -10.94
C PHE A 609 15.68 -11.89 -11.46
N LYS A 610 15.94 -12.96 -12.23
CA LYS A 610 17.30 -13.34 -12.66
C LYS A 610 17.59 -13.13 -14.16
N ALA A 611 16.54 -13.08 -15.00
CA ALA A 611 16.60 -13.17 -16.46
C ALA A 611 17.67 -12.29 -17.14
N GLN A 612 18.87 -12.84 -17.36
CA GLN A 612 19.99 -12.09 -17.94
C GLN A 612 19.76 -11.72 -19.41
N ILE A 613 19.08 -12.59 -20.18
CA ILE A 613 18.75 -12.33 -21.58
C ILE A 613 17.78 -11.16 -21.68
N LEU A 614 16.70 -11.20 -20.89
CA LEU A 614 15.68 -10.15 -20.88
C LEU A 614 16.25 -8.80 -20.40
N ASP A 615 17.08 -8.80 -19.37
CA ASP A 615 17.75 -7.60 -18.87
C ASP A 615 18.58 -6.92 -19.97
N THR A 616 19.35 -7.71 -20.71
CA THR A 616 20.21 -7.21 -21.81
C THR A 616 19.36 -6.71 -22.98
N ILE A 617 18.32 -7.45 -23.36
CA ILE A 617 17.40 -7.03 -24.44
C ILE A 617 16.76 -5.68 -24.11
N ILE A 618 16.28 -5.49 -22.88
CA ILE A 618 15.62 -4.22 -22.49
C ILE A 618 16.61 -3.05 -22.54
N LYS A 619 17.84 -3.26 -22.07
CA LYS A 619 18.85 -2.20 -22.00
C LYS A 619 19.42 -1.81 -23.36
N GLU A 620 19.54 -2.76 -24.29
CA GLU A 620 20.14 -2.52 -25.62
C GLU A 620 19.10 -2.25 -26.71
N TYR A 621 17.96 -2.94 -26.69
CA TYR A 621 16.95 -2.92 -27.76
C TYR A 621 15.63 -2.27 -27.32
N GLY A 622 15.49 -1.90 -26.04
CA GLY A 622 14.35 -1.20 -25.48
C GLY A 622 13.23 -2.11 -24.96
N THR A 623 12.27 -1.49 -24.27
CA THR A 623 11.17 -2.16 -23.54
C THR A 623 10.19 -2.88 -24.47
N THR A 624 9.93 -2.34 -25.67
CA THR A 624 9.01 -2.96 -26.65
C THR A 624 9.54 -4.30 -27.16
N ARG A 625 10.82 -4.37 -27.52
CA ARG A 625 11.44 -5.64 -27.95
C ARG A 625 11.53 -6.63 -26.79
N GLY A 626 11.80 -6.15 -25.58
CA GLY A 626 11.76 -6.96 -24.36
C GLY A 626 10.39 -7.60 -24.13
N ALA A 627 9.30 -6.84 -24.27
CA ALA A 627 7.94 -7.36 -24.14
C ALA A 627 7.63 -8.44 -25.19
N GLN A 628 7.99 -8.20 -26.45
CA GLN A 628 7.84 -9.19 -27.53
C GLN A 628 8.60 -10.48 -27.22
N PHE A 629 9.85 -10.37 -26.76
CA PHE A 629 10.64 -11.54 -26.37
C PHE A 629 9.96 -12.35 -25.25
N VAL A 630 9.38 -11.70 -24.24
CA VAL A 630 8.63 -12.40 -23.18
C VAL A 630 7.38 -13.10 -23.74
N ASP A 631 6.63 -12.43 -24.62
CA ASP A 631 5.45 -13.04 -25.27
C ASP A 631 5.83 -14.26 -26.11
N ASP A 632 6.91 -14.17 -26.90
CA ASP A 632 7.36 -15.25 -27.77
C ASP A 632 7.94 -16.42 -26.98
N VAL A 633 8.77 -16.16 -25.97
CA VAL A 633 9.41 -17.21 -25.16
C VAL A 633 8.38 -17.96 -24.32
N THR A 634 7.38 -17.27 -23.77
CA THR A 634 6.31 -17.91 -22.97
C THR A 634 5.48 -18.85 -23.84
N LYS A 635 5.07 -18.40 -25.03
CA LYS A 635 4.36 -19.21 -26.03
C LYS A 635 5.19 -20.40 -26.50
N LEU A 636 6.49 -20.21 -26.76
CA LEU A 636 7.39 -21.27 -27.20
C LEU A 636 7.59 -22.32 -26.08
N ALA A 637 7.78 -21.86 -24.84
CA ALA A 637 8.03 -22.74 -23.71
C ALA A 637 6.87 -23.65 -23.37
N ILE A 638 5.64 -23.14 -23.38
CA ILE A 638 4.47 -23.98 -23.13
C ILE A 638 4.35 -25.08 -24.19
N ARG A 639 4.60 -24.77 -25.47
CA ARG A 639 4.59 -25.80 -26.53
C ARG A 639 5.71 -26.81 -26.36
N ALA A 640 6.91 -26.36 -26.00
CA ALA A 640 8.04 -27.25 -25.76
C ALA A 640 7.75 -28.25 -24.63
N VAL A 641 7.14 -27.80 -23.52
CA VAL A 641 6.70 -28.71 -22.44
C VAL A 641 5.63 -29.67 -22.93
N MET A 642 4.58 -29.17 -23.59
CA MET A 642 3.47 -30.00 -24.08
C MET A 642 3.95 -31.10 -25.04
N ARG A 643 4.94 -30.78 -25.86
CA ARG A 643 5.52 -31.70 -26.83
C ARG A 643 6.44 -32.73 -26.17
N THR A 644 7.32 -32.29 -25.29
CA THR A 644 8.28 -33.18 -24.63
C THR A 644 7.56 -34.12 -23.67
N GLY A 645 6.49 -33.65 -23.04
CA GLY A 645 5.82 -34.32 -21.93
C GLY A 645 6.65 -34.15 -20.66
N LEU A 646 6.05 -33.52 -19.65
CA LEU A 646 6.62 -33.41 -18.32
C LEU A 646 5.58 -33.88 -17.32
N SER A 647 5.94 -34.88 -16.52
CA SER A 647 5.11 -35.41 -15.45
C SER A 647 6.00 -35.70 -14.25
N PHE A 648 5.38 -35.72 -13.07
CA PHE A 648 6.04 -36.06 -11.81
C PHE A 648 5.28 -37.22 -11.18
N GLY A 649 5.97 -38.34 -10.96
CA GLY A 649 5.44 -39.54 -10.33
C GLY A 649 6.08 -39.82 -8.97
N ILE A 650 5.46 -40.70 -8.20
CA ILE A 650 6.02 -41.13 -6.90
C ILE A 650 7.41 -41.77 -7.04
N ALA A 651 7.69 -42.41 -8.18
CA ALA A 651 8.96 -43.07 -8.45
C ALA A 651 10.13 -42.08 -8.61
N ASP A 652 9.85 -40.82 -8.96
CA ASP A 652 10.88 -39.78 -9.10
C ASP A 652 11.54 -39.42 -7.76
N GLU A 653 10.93 -39.82 -6.65
CA GLU A 653 11.49 -39.68 -5.31
C GLU A 653 12.17 -40.97 -4.80
N ASP A 654 12.20 -42.05 -5.59
CA ASP A 654 12.86 -43.29 -5.17
C ASP A 654 14.37 -43.13 -5.19
N ILE A 655 14.99 -43.59 -4.10
CA ILE A 655 16.44 -43.74 -3.98
C ILE A 655 16.78 -45.23 -3.86
N PRO A 656 17.91 -45.67 -4.44
CA PRO A 656 18.37 -47.04 -4.33
C PRO A 656 18.55 -47.47 -2.86
N GLU A 657 18.46 -48.77 -2.59
CA GLU A 657 18.59 -49.29 -1.23
C GLU A 657 19.98 -49.01 -0.64
N GLU A 658 21.01 -48.99 -1.48
CA GLU A 658 22.37 -48.61 -1.09
C GLU A 658 22.42 -47.18 -0.55
N ALA A 659 21.68 -46.25 -1.18
CA ALA A 659 21.60 -44.86 -0.75
C ALA A 659 20.86 -44.72 0.58
N LYS A 660 19.78 -45.50 0.79
CA LYS A 660 19.06 -45.52 2.08
C LYS A 660 19.96 -46.01 3.21
N ILE A 661 20.69 -47.10 3.00
CA ILE A 661 21.63 -47.64 3.99
C ILE A 661 22.69 -46.59 4.35
N GLN A 662 23.23 -45.87 3.36
CA GLN A 662 24.19 -44.79 3.60
C GLN A 662 23.57 -43.63 4.40
N ILE A 663 22.34 -43.24 4.07
CA ILE A 663 21.61 -42.19 4.80
C ILE A 663 21.39 -42.61 6.25
N ASP A 664 20.92 -43.84 6.50
CA ASP A 664 20.71 -44.36 7.85
C ASP A 664 22.02 -44.40 8.65
N MET A 665 23.12 -44.83 8.04
CA MET A 665 24.45 -44.77 8.67
C MET A 665 24.85 -43.35 9.07
N VAL A 666 24.60 -42.35 8.21
CA VAL A 666 24.87 -40.94 8.51
C VAL A 666 24.02 -40.45 9.67
N LEU A 667 22.74 -40.80 9.71
CA LEU A 667 21.81 -40.39 10.77
C LEU A 667 22.17 -41.04 12.11
N THR A 668 22.46 -42.35 12.13
CA THR A 668 22.90 -43.06 13.34
C THR A 668 24.22 -42.48 13.87
N THR A 669 25.19 -42.20 12.98
CA THR A 669 26.45 -41.56 13.39
C THR A 669 26.21 -40.19 14.02
N ALA A 670 25.27 -39.40 13.48
CA ALA A 670 24.94 -38.10 14.05
C ALA A 670 24.28 -38.22 15.44
N GLU A 671 23.44 -39.22 15.65
CA GLU A 671 22.85 -39.51 16.97
C GLU A 671 23.90 -39.92 18.00
N ASP A 672 24.86 -40.77 17.61
CA ASP A 672 25.97 -41.16 18.48
C ASP A 672 26.83 -39.94 18.88
N GLU A 673 27.10 -39.03 17.94
CA GLU A 673 27.81 -37.78 18.24
C GLU A 673 27.00 -36.85 19.16
N VAL A 674 25.68 -36.75 18.97
CA VAL A 674 24.79 -36.01 19.87
C VAL A 674 24.83 -36.61 21.27
N GLN A 675 24.83 -37.94 21.39
CA GLN A 675 24.91 -38.61 22.68
C GLN A 675 26.25 -38.36 23.38
N LYS A 676 27.37 -38.32 22.63
CA LYS A 676 28.69 -37.92 23.16
C LYS A 676 28.68 -36.48 23.66
N LEU A 677 28.06 -35.56 22.93
CA LEU A 677 27.92 -34.16 23.36
C LEU A 677 27.09 -34.04 24.65
N ILE A 678 26.00 -34.81 24.76
CA ILE A 678 25.18 -34.87 25.98
C ILE A 678 25.97 -35.44 27.15
N GLN A 679 26.79 -36.48 26.91
CA GLN A 679 27.62 -37.08 27.95
C GLN A 679 28.70 -36.10 28.44
N ALA A 680 29.42 -35.45 27.52
CA ALA A 680 30.41 -34.42 27.88
C ALA A 680 29.78 -33.24 28.65
N TYR A 681 28.52 -32.89 28.35
CA TYR A 681 27.78 -31.88 29.11
C TYR A 681 27.41 -32.37 30.52
N LYS A 682 26.99 -33.62 30.68
CA LYS A 682 26.70 -34.23 31.99
C LYS A 682 27.95 -34.38 32.85
N ASP A 683 29.09 -34.66 32.23
CA ASP A 683 30.38 -34.82 32.89
C ASP A 683 31.10 -33.47 33.14
N GLU A 684 30.44 -32.34 32.81
CA GLU A 684 30.97 -30.97 32.94
C GLU A 684 32.27 -30.71 32.14
N GLU A 685 32.53 -31.51 31.10
CA GLU A 685 33.70 -31.41 30.21
C GLU A 685 33.47 -30.48 29.00
N LEU A 686 32.23 -30.03 28.79
CA LEU A 686 31.87 -29.21 27.64
C LEU A 686 32.33 -27.75 27.82
N GLU A 687 33.22 -27.27 26.96
CA GLU A 687 33.62 -25.86 26.96
C GLU A 687 32.52 -24.94 26.38
N PRO A 688 32.17 -23.84 27.08
CA PRO A 688 31.16 -22.89 26.63
C PRO A 688 31.65 -22.11 25.40
N LEU A 689 30.75 -21.84 24.46
CA LEU A 689 31.05 -20.93 23.37
C LEU A 689 31.17 -19.49 23.89
N PRO A 690 32.04 -18.65 23.30
CA PRO A 690 32.20 -17.25 23.72
C PRO A 690 30.86 -16.50 23.74
N GLY A 691 30.51 -15.93 24.89
CA GLY A 691 29.29 -15.14 25.08
C GLY A 691 27.99 -15.95 25.20
N ARG A 692 28.08 -17.28 25.35
CA ARG A 692 26.94 -18.19 25.51
C ARG A 692 27.03 -18.96 26.83
N THR A 693 25.87 -19.35 27.36
CA THR A 693 25.83 -20.26 28.51
C THR A 693 26.18 -21.69 28.07
N LEU A 694 26.50 -22.57 29.02
CA LEU A 694 26.74 -23.99 28.74
C LEU A 694 25.50 -24.65 28.11
N ASP A 695 24.32 -24.39 28.66
CA ASP A 695 23.03 -24.88 28.15
C ASP A 695 22.75 -24.42 26.70
N GLU A 696 23.03 -23.15 26.38
CA GLU A 696 22.92 -22.67 25.00
C GLU A 696 23.98 -23.31 24.09
N THR A 697 25.17 -23.56 24.64
CA THR A 697 26.29 -24.16 23.89
C THR A 697 25.98 -25.59 23.45
N ILE A 698 25.46 -26.43 24.35
CA ILE A 698 25.07 -27.80 23.99
C ILE A 698 23.98 -27.80 22.91
N GLU A 699 22.93 -26.98 23.08
CA GLU A 699 21.84 -26.87 22.10
C GLU A 699 22.34 -26.46 20.72
N MET A 700 23.22 -25.45 20.64
CA MET A 700 23.80 -25.00 19.38
C MET A 700 24.68 -26.07 18.72
N ARG A 701 25.53 -26.76 19.48
CA ARG A 701 26.39 -27.84 18.94
C ARG A 701 25.54 -29.00 18.41
N ILE A 702 24.50 -29.42 19.14
CA ILE A 702 23.58 -30.46 18.68
C ILE A 702 22.87 -30.05 17.38
N MET A 703 22.33 -28.82 17.31
CA MET A 703 21.68 -28.33 16.10
C MET A 703 22.65 -28.29 14.91
N GLN A 704 23.92 -27.93 15.14
CA GLN A 704 24.93 -27.91 14.08
C GLN A 704 25.24 -29.31 13.54
N GLU A 705 25.42 -30.31 14.41
CA GLU A 705 25.69 -31.68 13.97
C GLU A 705 24.50 -32.30 13.24
N LEU A 706 23.28 -32.13 13.76
CA LEU A 706 22.05 -32.61 13.10
C LEU A 706 21.78 -31.90 11.77
N GLY A 707 22.12 -30.60 11.67
CA GLY A 707 22.07 -29.85 10.41
C GLY A 707 23.05 -30.40 9.36
N ARG A 708 24.30 -30.69 9.76
CA ARG A 708 25.30 -31.32 8.87
C ARG A 708 24.87 -32.71 8.43
N ALA A 709 24.25 -33.49 9.31
CA ALA A 709 23.74 -34.82 8.98
C ALA A 709 22.69 -34.74 7.87
N ARG A 710 21.69 -33.86 8.02
CA ARG A 710 20.68 -33.59 6.98
C ARG A 710 21.31 -33.22 5.64
N ASP A 711 22.27 -32.29 5.65
CA ASP A 711 22.91 -31.81 4.40
C ASP A 711 23.75 -32.93 3.73
N LYS A 712 24.40 -33.81 4.51
CA LYS A 712 25.09 -35.00 3.98
C LYS A 712 24.11 -35.99 3.38
N SER A 713 23.00 -36.28 4.07
CA SER A 713 21.94 -37.16 3.56
C SER A 713 21.34 -36.62 2.25
N GLY A 714 21.17 -35.31 2.15
CA GLY A 714 20.74 -34.64 0.91
C GLY A 714 21.72 -34.82 -0.24
N LYS A 715 23.03 -34.70 0.00
CA LYS A 715 24.06 -34.95 -1.04
C LYS A 715 24.08 -36.40 -1.52
N ILE A 716 23.85 -37.35 -0.63
CA ILE A 716 23.75 -38.78 -0.99
C ILE A 716 22.54 -39.00 -1.90
N ALA A 717 21.36 -38.48 -1.52
CA ALA A 717 20.16 -38.58 -2.35
C ALA A 717 20.35 -37.89 -3.72
N ASP A 718 20.92 -36.69 -3.75
CA ASP A 718 21.15 -35.91 -4.96
C ASP A 718 22.14 -36.58 -5.94
N ALA A 719 23.14 -37.31 -5.44
CA ALA A 719 24.08 -38.06 -6.27
C ALA A 719 23.40 -39.19 -7.07
N HIS A 720 22.27 -39.71 -6.59
CA HIS A 720 21.50 -40.75 -7.24
C HIS A 720 20.33 -40.23 -8.09
N MET A 721 20.09 -38.90 -8.09
CA MET A 721 19.05 -38.26 -8.88
C MET A 721 19.65 -37.48 -10.05
N GLY A 722 19.68 -38.13 -11.22
CA GLY A 722 20.16 -37.52 -12.47
C GLY A 722 19.21 -36.46 -13.04
N LEU A 723 19.70 -35.66 -13.98
CA LEU A 723 18.90 -34.63 -14.69
C LEU A 723 17.82 -35.20 -15.62
N GLU A 724 17.73 -36.51 -15.77
CA GLU A 724 16.62 -37.20 -16.46
C GLU A 724 15.39 -37.33 -15.56
N ASN A 725 15.59 -37.27 -14.23
CA ASN A 725 14.52 -37.28 -13.28
C ASN A 725 13.79 -35.92 -13.28
N PRO A 726 12.47 -35.87 -13.51
CA PRO A 726 11.67 -34.64 -13.48
C PRO A 726 11.83 -33.82 -12.20
N ALA A 727 11.90 -34.46 -11.03
CA ALA A 727 12.09 -33.81 -9.73
C ALA A 727 13.41 -33.03 -9.69
N ALA A 728 14.51 -33.71 -10.05
CA ALA A 728 15.84 -33.14 -10.05
C ALA A 728 15.98 -32.06 -11.12
N MET A 729 15.39 -32.27 -12.30
CA MET A 729 15.36 -31.28 -13.38
C MET A 729 14.67 -29.99 -12.94
N MET A 730 13.48 -30.07 -12.34
CA MET A 730 12.75 -28.88 -11.89
C MET A 730 13.51 -28.12 -10.79
N ALA A 731 14.15 -28.83 -9.85
CA ALA A 731 14.91 -28.22 -8.77
C ALA A 731 16.23 -27.59 -9.26
N ARG A 732 16.96 -28.25 -10.16
CA ARG A 732 18.25 -27.76 -10.68
C ARG A 732 18.11 -26.69 -11.75
N SER A 733 17.07 -26.74 -12.59
CA SER A 733 16.77 -25.67 -13.55
C SER A 733 16.23 -24.40 -12.88
N GLY A 734 15.82 -24.47 -11.62
CA GLY A 734 15.19 -23.36 -10.90
C GLY A 734 13.72 -23.14 -11.26
N ALA A 735 13.09 -24.09 -11.99
CA ALA A 735 11.70 -24.01 -12.37
C ALA A 735 10.77 -24.07 -11.16
N ARG A 736 10.88 -25.12 -10.33
CA ARG A 736 10.11 -25.25 -9.08
C ARG A 736 10.77 -26.26 -8.15
N GLY A 737 10.84 -25.91 -6.88
CA GLY A 737 11.46 -26.76 -5.86
C GLY A 737 12.93 -26.45 -5.64
N SER A 738 13.51 -27.12 -4.65
CA SER A 738 14.92 -26.96 -4.27
C SER A 738 15.50 -28.33 -3.91
N ILE A 739 16.83 -28.43 -3.90
CA ILE A 739 17.55 -29.64 -3.44
C ILE A 739 17.17 -29.97 -1.98
N LEU A 740 16.91 -28.96 -1.16
CA LEU A 740 16.42 -29.16 0.21
C LEU A 740 15.05 -29.86 0.22
N ASN A 741 14.12 -29.46 -0.64
CA ASN A 741 12.79 -30.10 -0.69
C ASN A 741 12.91 -31.56 -1.13
N ILE A 742 13.75 -31.84 -2.13
CA ILE A 742 14.06 -33.22 -2.56
C ILE A 742 14.66 -34.02 -1.41
N THR A 743 15.58 -33.43 -0.65
CA THR A 743 16.17 -34.05 0.53
C THR A 743 15.10 -34.42 1.57
N GLN A 744 14.10 -33.56 1.80
CA GLN A 744 13.02 -33.83 2.74
C GLN A 744 12.04 -34.91 2.24
N MET A 745 11.81 -34.98 0.92
CA MET A 745 10.95 -35.99 0.31
C MET A 745 11.59 -37.38 0.31
N ALA A 746 12.88 -37.47 -0.05
CA ALA A 746 13.56 -38.74 -0.27
C ALA A 746 14.47 -39.21 0.87
N ALA A 747 15.14 -38.29 1.59
CA ALA A 747 16.16 -38.63 2.59
C ALA A 747 15.68 -38.44 4.04
N CYS A 748 15.57 -37.20 4.53
CA CYS A 748 15.07 -36.91 5.88
C CYS A 748 14.55 -35.47 5.99
N VAL A 749 13.53 -35.25 6.82
CA VAL A 749 12.99 -33.90 7.06
C VAL A 749 13.97 -33.04 7.89
N GLY A 750 14.62 -33.66 8.88
CA GLY A 750 15.62 -33.04 9.74
C GLY A 750 15.05 -32.35 10.98
N GLN A 751 15.87 -31.51 11.62
CA GLN A 751 15.55 -30.85 12.89
C GLN A 751 14.38 -29.86 12.77
N GLN A 752 13.35 -30.05 13.61
CA GLN A 752 12.28 -29.07 13.79
C GLN A 752 12.67 -28.06 14.88
N ALA A 753 12.46 -26.78 14.60
CA ALA A 753 12.76 -25.70 15.53
C ALA A 753 11.52 -24.85 15.81
N VAL A 754 11.53 -24.16 16.95
CA VAL A 754 10.58 -23.10 17.28
C VAL A 754 11.36 -21.92 17.84
N ARG A 755 11.27 -20.75 17.19
CA ARG A 755 11.95 -19.51 17.57
C ARG A 755 13.47 -19.67 17.70
N GLY A 756 14.05 -20.46 16.79
CA GLY A 756 15.50 -20.68 16.71
C GLY A 756 16.08 -21.70 17.68
N ALA A 757 15.26 -22.34 18.53
CA ALA A 757 15.69 -23.42 19.42
C ALA A 757 14.99 -24.74 19.07
N ARG A 758 15.57 -25.88 19.51
CA ARG A 758 14.88 -27.18 19.43
C ARG A 758 13.61 -27.18 20.27
N ILE A 759 12.70 -28.10 19.98
CA ILE A 759 11.40 -28.15 20.66
C ILE A 759 11.62 -28.59 22.10
N ASN A 760 11.32 -27.74 23.08
CA ASN A 760 11.44 -28.04 24.51
C ASN A 760 10.12 -27.85 25.29
N ARG A 761 9.12 -27.20 24.68
CA ARG A 761 7.83 -26.90 25.31
C ARG A 761 6.96 -28.17 25.33
N GLY A 762 6.60 -28.63 26.53
CA GLY A 762 5.80 -29.84 26.71
C GLY A 762 5.48 -30.12 28.18
N TYR A 763 5.60 -31.37 28.58
CA TYR A 763 5.47 -31.80 29.97
C TYR A 763 6.65 -31.32 30.83
N ARG A 764 6.51 -31.39 32.16
CA ARG A 764 7.61 -31.06 33.07
C ARG A 764 8.79 -32.04 32.86
N GLY A 765 9.89 -31.52 32.32
CA GLY A 765 11.13 -32.26 32.07
C GLY A 765 11.14 -33.13 30.81
N ARG A 766 10.18 -32.98 29.88
CA ARG A 766 10.18 -33.70 28.59
C ARG A 766 9.16 -33.08 27.63
N THR A 767 9.37 -33.22 26.33
CA THR A 767 8.45 -32.71 25.29
C THR A 767 7.15 -33.51 25.21
N LEU A 768 7.26 -34.83 25.00
CA LEU A 768 6.17 -35.79 24.85
C LEU A 768 6.17 -36.83 25.98
N PRO A 769 5.03 -37.47 26.29
CA PRO A 769 4.96 -38.47 27.36
C PRO A 769 5.68 -39.78 27.01
N HIS A 770 6.10 -39.94 25.75
CA HIS A 770 6.80 -41.11 25.20
C HIS A 770 8.31 -41.10 25.51
N PHE A 771 8.87 -39.96 25.93
CA PHE A 771 10.30 -39.83 26.26
C PHE A 771 10.52 -39.85 27.78
N GLU A 772 11.73 -40.21 28.18
CA GLU A 772 12.14 -40.13 29.59
C GLU A 772 12.25 -38.68 30.06
N ARG A 773 12.21 -38.47 31.39
CA ARG A 773 12.38 -37.13 31.95
C ARG A 773 13.86 -36.75 31.90
N GLY A 774 14.16 -35.58 31.34
CA GLY A 774 15.51 -35.05 31.18
C GLY A 774 16.25 -35.57 29.95
N ASP A 775 15.54 -36.25 29.04
CA ASP A 775 16.12 -36.71 27.78
C ASP A 775 16.40 -35.52 26.84
N LEU A 776 17.68 -35.32 26.50
CA LEU A 776 18.19 -34.27 25.61
C LEU A 776 18.50 -34.77 24.19
N GLY A 777 18.21 -36.04 23.91
CA GLY A 777 18.49 -36.72 22.65
C GLY A 777 17.83 -36.05 21.43
N ALA A 778 18.27 -36.46 20.24
CA ALA A 778 17.78 -35.89 18.98
C ALA A 778 16.25 -36.05 18.85
N ASP A 779 15.73 -37.26 19.10
CA ASP A 779 14.31 -37.59 18.94
C ASP A 779 13.42 -36.89 19.96
N ALA A 780 13.88 -36.81 21.22
CA ALA A 780 13.16 -36.16 22.30
C ALA A 780 12.91 -34.67 22.04
N HIS A 781 13.73 -34.04 21.20
CA HIS A 781 13.67 -32.62 20.88
C HIS A 781 13.30 -32.33 19.42
N GLY A 782 12.69 -33.30 18.73
CA GLY A 782 12.03 -33.08 17.44
C GLY A 782 12.95 -33.15 16.23
N PHE A 783 13.95 -34.02 16.24
CA PHE A 783 14.64 -34.43 15.02
C PHE A 783 13.79 -35.47 14.26
N VAL A 784 13.51 -35.21 12.99
CA VAL A 784 12.71 -36.10 12.13
C VAL A 784 13.64 -36.83 11.17
N LYS A 785 13.82 -38.14 11.39
CA LYS A 785 14.73 -38.99 10.61
C LYS A 785 14.04 -39.45 9.32
N SER A 786 12.75 -39.74 9.43
CA SER A 786 11.94 -40.17 8.30
C SER A 786 11.84 -39.08 7.23
N SER A 787 11.73 -39.49 5.98
CA SER A 787 11.35 -38.62 4.87
C SER A 787 9.83 -38.59 4.71
N TYR A 788 9.30 -37.66 3.90
CA TYR A 788 7.87 -37.67 3.60
C TYR A 788 7.43 -38.95 2.88
N LYS A 789 8.32 -39.54 2.08
CA LYS A 789 8.06 -40.77 1.35
C LYS A 789 8.08 -42.02 2.24
N SER A 790 9.03 -42.12 3.17
CA SER A 790 9.06 -43.24 4.13
C SER A 790 7.90 -43.20 5.11
N GLY A 791 7.33 -42.01 5.34
CA GLY A 791 6.23 -41.75 6.26
C GLY A 791 6.73 -41.42 7.66
N LEU A 792 6.11 -40.41 8.28
CA LEU A 792 6.48 -39.94 9.62
C LEU A 792 5.85 -40.82 10.70
N ASN A 793 6.61 -41.14 11.75
CA ASN A 793 6.06 -41.80 12.93
C ASN A 793 5.21 -40.81 13.77
N PRO A 794 4.44 -41.27 14.79
CA PRO A 794 3.54 -40.40 15.54
C PRO A 794 4.22 -39.23 16.27
N THR A 795 5.44 -39.42 16.80
CA THR A 795 6.17 -38.34 17.49
C THR A 795 6.73 -37.35 16.49
N GLU A 796 7.32 -37.82 15.38
CA GLU A 796 7.81 -37.01 14.26
C GLU A 796 6.70 -36.17 13.64
N TYR A 797 5.53 -36.75 13.36
CA TYR A 797 4.38 -36.03 12.82
C TYR A 797 3.94 -34.89 13.75
N PHE A 798 3.91 -35.15 15.06
CA PHE A 798 3.55 -34.13 16.05
C PHE A 798 4.60 -33.01 16.11
N PHE A 799 5.89 -33.34 16.12
CA PHE A 799 6.96 -32.34 16.10
C PHE A 799 6.98 -31.52 14.80
N HIS A 800 6.74 -32.16 13.66
CA HIS A 800 6.63 -31.47 12.38
C HIS A 800 5.44 -30.50 12.37
N SER A 801 4.31 -30.91 12.96
CA SER A 801 3.14 -30.04 13.13
C SER A 801 3.44 -28.81 14.00
N ILE A 802 4.31 -28.95 15.01
CA ILE A 802 4.77 -27.81 15.83
C ILE A 802 5.60 -26.83 14.99
N GLY A 803 6.57 -27.34 14.21
CA GLY A 803 7.38 -26.52 13.30
C GLY A 803 6.52 -25.79 12.27
N GLY A 804 5.53 -26.47 11.68
CA GLY A 804 4.59 -25.87 10.72
C GLY A 804 3.77 -24.71 11.31
N ARG A 805 3.41 -24.76 12.60
CA ARG A 805 2.69 -23.66 13.26
C ARG A 805 3.53 -22.39 13.38
N GLU A 806 4.84 -22.50 13.53
CA GLU A 806 5.71 -21.32 13.56
C GLU A 806 5.61 -20.56 12.24
N GLY A 807 5.73 -21.24 11.10
CA GLY A 807 5.64 -20.62 9.78
C GLY A 807 4.32 -19.88 9.55
N LEU A 808 3.19 -20.47 9.98
CA LEU A 808 1.86 -19.84 9.87
C LEU A 808 1.74 -18.57 10.74
N VAL A 809 2.23 -18.63 11.98
CA VAL A 809 2.15 -17.50 12.92
C VAL A 809 3.10 -16.37 12.51
N ASP A 810 4.34 -16.68 12.16
CA ASP A 810 5.35 -15.68 11.80
C ASP A 810 4.93 -14.90 10.55
N THR A 811 4.39 -15.59 9.54
CA THR A 811 3.90 -14.97 8.31
C THR A 811 2.75 -14.00 8.60
N ALA A 812 1.81 -14.38 9.47
CA ALA A 812 0.69 -13.53 9.86
C ALA A 812 1.13 -12.30 10.69
N VAL A 813 2.03 -12.48 11.67
CA VAL A 813 2.45 -11.40 12.59
C VAL A 813 3.34 -10.37 11.89
N ARG A 814 4.31 -10.81 11.06
CA ARG A 814 5.27 -9.91 10.38
C ARG A 814 4.59 -8.89 9.48
N THR A 815 3.46 -9.25 8.88
CA THR A 815 2.67 -8.36 8.00
C THR A 815 2.27 -7.06 8.70
N SER A 816 1.90 -7.12 9.99
CA SER A 816 1.48 -5.93 10.74
C SER A 816 2.61 -4.92 10.98
N GLN A 817 3.80 -5.43 11.35
CA GLN A 817 4.98 -4.59 11.62
C GLN A 817 5.55 -4.02 10.33
N SER A 818 5.67 -4.84 9.29
CA SER A 818 6.17 -4.42 7.98
C SER A 818 5.28 -3.34 7.35
N GLY A 819 3.96 -3.56 7.32
CA GLY A 819 3.02 -2.57 6.77
C GLY A 819 2.98 -1.26 7.56
N TYR A 820 3.12 -1.32 8.89
CA TYR A 820 3.21 -0.11 9.71
C TYR A 820 4.51 0.67 9.48
N LEU A 821 5.65 -0.03 9.41
CA LEU A 821 6.94 0.59 9.10
C LEU A 821 6.92 1.23 7.71
N GLN A 822 6.46 0.50 6.70
CA GLN A 822 6.31 1.01 5.33
C GLN A 822 5.45 2.27 5.33
N ARG A 823 4.30 2.26 6.00
CA ARG A 823 3.43 3.44 6.08
C ARG A 823 4.12 4.64 6.71
N ARG A 824 4.90 4.43 7.78
CA ARG A 824 5.66 5.52 8.42
C ARG A 824 6.70 6.11 7.49
N LEU A 825 7.41 5.27 6.75
CA LEU A 825 8.42 5.71 5.79
C LEU A 825 7.79 6.43 4.60
N VAL A 826 6.73 5.87 4.00
CA VAL A 826 5.98 6.51 2.91
C VAL A 826 5.47 7.88 3.33
N SER A 827 4.81 8.00 4.50
CA SER A 827 4.33 9.30 4.97
C SER A 827 5.44 10.30 5.30
N ALA A 828 6.68 9.86 5.49
CA ALA A 828 7.83 10.74 5.74
C ALA A 828 8.56 11.17 4.46
N LEU A 829 8.49 10.35 3.40
CA LEU A 829 9.29 10.52 2.18
C LEU A 829 8.47 10.88 0.93
N GLN A 830 7.13 10.80 0.99
CA GLN A 830 6.24 11.08 -0.15
C GLN A 830 6.36 12.50 -0.72
N ASP A 831 6.87 13.45 0.07
CA ASP A 831 6.98 14.86 -0.29
C ASP A 831 8.34 15.19 -0.95
N LEU A 832 9.23 14.19 -1.10
CA LEU A 832 10.54 14.37 -1.72
C LEU A 832 10.44 14.26 -3.23
N GLU A 833 11.03 15.22 -3.93
CA GLU A 833 11.12 15.23 -5.39
C GLU A 833 12.54 15.55 -5.87
N VAL A 834 12.90 14.98 -7.02
CA VAL A 834 14.14 15.30 -7.73
C VAL A 834 13.87 16.48 -8.64
N GLN A 835 14.56 17.58 -8.38
CA GLN A 835 14.45 18.82 -9.15
C GLN A 835 15.24 18.72 -10.47
N THR A 836 15.02 19.68 -11.36
CA THR A 836 15.74 19.76 -12.65
C THR A 836 17.26 19.92 -12.51
N ASP A 837 17.74 20.35 -11.35
CA ASP A 837 19.17 20.45 -11.02
C ASP A 837 19.72 19.18 -10.32
N TYR A 838 18.97 18.08 -10.31
CA TYR A 838 19.28 16.80 -9.65
C TYR A 838 19.34 16.83 -8.12
N THR A 839 19.02 17.96 -7.49
CA THR A 839 18.86 18.02 -6.04
C THR A 839 17.56 17.34 -5.61
N VAL A 840 17.58 16.71 -4.43
CA VAL A 840 16.36 16.18 -3.79
C VAL A 840 15.88 17.21 -2.79
N ARG A 841 14.67 17.73 -2.98
CA ARG A 841 14.08 18.74 -2.11
C ARG A 841 12.74 18.28 -1.57
N ASP A 842 12.38 18.77 -0.39
CA ASP A 842 11.02 18.64 0.13
C ASP A 842 10.09 19.72 -0.47
N THR A 843 8.79 19.64 -0.16
CA THR A 843 7.77 20.61 -0.62
C THR A 843 7.96 22.04 -0.08
N ARG A 844 8.85 22.25 0.90
CA ARG A 844 9.22 23.57 1.44
C ARG A 844 10.45 24.14 0.72
N GLY A 845 11.06 23.39 -0.19
CA GLY A 845 12.27 23.78 -0.90
C GLY A 845 13.56 23.52 -0.13
N VAL A 846 13.51 22.81 1.01
CA VAL A 846 14.69 22.44 1.79
C VAL A 846 15.44 21.33 1.06
N ILE A 847 16.73 21.53 0.82
CA ILE A 847 17.60 20.55 0.17
C ILE A 847 17.89 19.41 1.14
N VAL A 848 17.51 18.19 0.75
CA VAL A 848 17.77 16.95 1.49
C VAL A 848 19.00 16.24 0.94
N GLN A 849 19.18 16.23 -0.38
CA GLN A 849 20.38 15.74 -1.04
C GLN A 849 20.81 16.71 -2.14
N PHE A 850 22.11 17.00 -2.22
CA PHE A 850 22.69 17.87 -3.26
C PHE A 850 22.73 17.19 -4.63
N LEU A 851 22.78 15.86 -4.66
CA LEU A 851 22.70 15.04 -5.86
C LEU A 851 21.95 13.77 -5.51
N TYR A 852 20.90 13.44 -6.26
CA TYR A 852 20.12 12.23 -6.06
C TYR A 852 21.03 10.99 -6.03
N GLY A 853 20.99 10.21 -4.95
CA GLY A 853 21.75 8.96 -4.86
C GLY A 853 23.28 9.10 -4.91
N GLU A 854 23.82 10.30 -4.70
CA GLU A 854 25.25 10.64 -4.85
C GLU A 854 25.82 10.57 -6.28
N ASP A 855 25.14 9.89 -7.22
CA ASP A 855 25.58 9.71 -8.61
C ASP A 855 24.58 10.21 -9.67
N GLY A 856 23.35 10.55 -9.26
CA GLY A 856 22.27 10.98 -10.15
C GLY A 856 21.62 9.85 -10.96
N ILE A 857 21.89 8.58 -10.65
CA ILE A 857 21.45 7.43 -11.45
C ILE A 857 20.23 6.76 -10.81
N ASP A 858 19.16 6.62 -11.58
CA ASP A 858 17.98 5.84 -11.17
C ASP A 858 18.35 4.34 -11.03
N PRO A 859 18.11 3.70 -9.88
CA PRO A 859 18.37 2.28 -9.68
C PRO A 859 17.70 1.36 -10.71
N THR A 860 16.57 1.77 -11.32
CA THR A 860 15.92 1.00 -12.41
C THR A 860 16.78 0.88 -13.67
N LYS A 861 17.64 1.86 -13.93
CA LYS A 861 18.47 1.98 -15.15
C LYS A 861 19.94 1.66 -14.87
N SER A 862 20.30 1.34 -13.63
CA SER A 862 21.68 1.11 -13.23
C SER A 862 22.13 -0.31 -13.54
N ASP A 863 23.35 -0.41 -14.07
CA ASP A 863 24.13 -1.67 -14.10
C ASP A 863 25.10 -1.77 -12.91
N PHE A 864 25.05 -0.83 -11.96
CA PHE A 864 25.93 -0.71 -10.77
C PHE A 864 27.44 -0.72 -11.07
N ALA A 865 27.85 -0.21 -12.25
CA ALA A 865 29.25 -0.23 -12.69
C ALA A 865 29.91 -1.62 -12.59
N LYS A 866 29.13 -2.69 -12.78
CA LYS A 866 29.61 -4.06 -12.78
C LYS A 866 30.69 -4.24 -13.88
N PRO A 867 31.79 -4.96 -13.61
CA PRO A 867 32.81 -5.26 -14.62
C PRO A 867 32.21 -5.84 -15.91
N GLU A 868 31.18 -6.68 -15.79
CA GLU A 868 30.48 -7.29 -16.91
C GLU A 868 29.80 -6.24 -17.82
N ALA A 869 29.24 -5.18 -17.23
CA ALA A 869 28.64 -4.09 -18.00
C ALA A 869 29.70 -3.28 -18.76
N ILE A 870 30.86 -3.05 -18.15
CA ILE A 870 31.99 -2.37 -18.81
C ILE A 870 32.53 -3.23 -19.96
N HIS A 871 32.73 -4.53 -19.71
CA HIS A 871 33.19 -5.47 -20.73
C HIS A 871 32.18 -5.59 -21.86
N ARG A 872 30.88 -5.62 -21.56
CA ARG A 872 29.79 -5.60 -22.54
C ARG A 872 29.83 -4.34 -23.40
N ILE A 873 29.95 -3.15 -22.80
CA ILE A 873 30.07 -1.88 -23.54
C ILE A 873 31.31 -1.92 -24.44
N PHE A 874 32.46 -2.38 -23.92
CA PHE A 874 33.68 -2.49 -24.71
C PHE A 874 33.52 -3.43 -25.90
N ARG A 875 32.93 -4.62 -25.69
CA ARG A 875 32.66 -5.59 -26.74
C ARG A 875 31.72 -5.02 -27.81
N ASN A 876 30.62 -4.38 -27.41
CA ASN A 876 29.66 -3.77 -28.33
C ASN A 876 30.28 -2.64 -29.16
N VAL A 877 31.20 -1.86 -28.59
CA VAL A 877 31.86 -0.74 -29.29
C VAL A 877 33.03 -1.20 -30.17
N THR A 878 33.80 -2.19 -29.72
CA THR A 878 35.09 -2.55 -30.36
C THR A 878 35.04 -3.85 -31.16
N GLY A 879 34.02 -4.69 -30.95
CA GLY A 879 33.94 -6.05 -31.49
C GLY A 879 35.02 -6.99 -30.94
N LYS A 880 35.69 -6.63 -29.82
CA LYS A 880 36.76 -7.41 -29.20
C LYS A 880 36.39 -7.83 -27.78
N GLU A 881 36.80 -9.03 -27.38
CA GLU A 881 36.71 -9.47 -25.99
C GLU A 881 37.77 -8.78 -25.10
N VAL A 882 37.41 -8.56 -23.83
CA VAL A 882 38.28 -7.99 -22.76
C VAL A 882 38.82 -9.10 -21.89
#